data_AF-A0A1B3IIY5-F1
#
_entry.id   AF-A0A1B3IIY5-F1
#
_cell.length_a   1.000
_cell.length_b   1.000
_cell.length_c   1.000
_cell.angle_alpha   90.00
_cell.angle_beta   90.00
_cell.angle_gamma   90.00
#
_symmetry.space_group_name_H-M   'P 1'
#
loop_
_entity.id
_entity.type
_entity.pdbx_description
1 polymer ?
#
loop_
_entity_poly.entity_id
_entity_poly.type
_entity_poly.pdbx_seq_one_letter_code
_entity_poly.pdbx_strand_id
1 'polypeptide(L)'
;YSVEKLNCRSQGAEVTVSDPYGRKLKYAVAIMETADPEVDLNSLRTYMRDRIYEKPMRALQCLEVVLAAPCHNKAVRSGRSFYQLSEPGKVHSLENGEEVLFGLFQALVLGDRPFVNVDITHKCFHLAMPVVEYLERFQTKSKITAQTNLESRRSDIDAHLKGISVAYEPPKSFLSATRVYKVNALTQYPASRQAFNCDGTKVTVAAYFKSRGHALRFPNLLCLHVGSPQMSVYLPIELCRIEEKQALNGKDSKVQSAGIVDIAATSTNARKVKILELLRHFDYNADPTISRFGFRLNTDFIVVQTRVLDPPLIQYRNKASASVRNGLWHIDRSQFFDSRPKAHKWAILHPGLNYNKMRDFEQFVLSHSGRVNMSLAPKAEIRTYTDAKSLDPSFKEFKAGQYDLVLVVIPNSGNFYDKLKQKAELEYGILTQCIKQATVERRCNGQVVGNLLLKMNSKLNGINHTLKADTAALPKNVMFVGADVTHPSPEQREIPSVVGVAASHDAFGASYNMQYRLQRGALEEIEDMESILTEHLRVYRRYRQCYPEHIMYYRDGVSDGQFPKIRNEELRGMSVACAKVGIKPKICCIIVVKRHHTRFFPSGCPSESNKFNNVEPGTVVDRTIVHPNEVQWFMVSHQSIKGTARPTRYNVIANTGRLDIDLLQQMTHNLCHLFPRCNRAVSYPAPAYLAHLAAARGRVYLTGTTTFASPQQEYKKRLIDPALSSRNPM
;
A
#
# COMPACT_ATOMS: atom_id res chain seq x y z
N TYR A 1 0.06 -0.12 -33.82
CA TYR A 1 -0.90 0.87 -34.34
C TYR A 1 -0.24 1.65 -35.43
N SER A 2 -0.95 1.91 -36.52
CA SER A 2 -0.53 2.79 -37.60
C SER A 2 -1.68 3.72 -37.96
N VAL A 3 -1.36 4.90 -38.46
CA VAL A 3 -2.37 5.87 -38.94
C VAL A 3 -2.84 5.49 -40.34
N GLU A 4 -1.94 4.93 -41.14
CA GLU A 4 -2.24 4.38 -42.46
C GLU A 4 -2.42 2.87 -42.37
N LYS A 5 -3.30 2.33 -43.21
CA LYS A 5 -3.50 0.89 -43.32
C LYS A 5 -2.24 0.26 -43.90
N LEU A 6 -1.60 -0.63 -43.14
CA LEU A 6 -0.42 -1.35 -43.57
C LEU A 6 -0.82 -2.55 -44.44
N ASN A 7 0.01 -2.86 -45.43
CA ASN A 7 -0.12 -4.10 -46.20
C ASN A 7 0.57 -5.25 -45.44
N CYS A 8 -0.17 -5.98 -44.61
CA CYS A 8 0.33 -7.01 -43.69
C CYS A 8 0.77 -8.33 -44.38
N ARG A 9 1.34 -8.28 -45.58
CA ARG A 9 1.79 -9.46 -46.35
C ARG A 9 3.17 -10.00 -45.92
N SER A 10 3.91 -9.26 -45.09
CA SER A 10 5.26 -9.65 -44.66
C SER A 10 5.21 -10.58 -43.43
N GLN A 11 5.15 -11.89 -43.69
CA GLN A 11 5.39 -12.90 -42.65
C GLN A 11 6.88 -13.31 -42.69
N GLY A 12 7.60 -13.11 -41.59
CA GLY A 12 8.93 -13.70 -41.39
C GLY A 12 10.13 -12.89 -41.91
N ALA A 13 10.02 -11.56 -42.00
CA ALA A 13 11.20 -10.74 -42.34
C ALA A 13 12.25 -10.87 -41.23
N GLU A 14 13.48 -11.24 -41.59
CA GLU A 14 14.61 -11.26 -40.64
C GLU A 14 15.11 -9.84 -40.40
N VAL A 15 15.07 -9.40 -39.13
CA VAL A 15 15.68 -8.16 -38.68
C VAL A 15 16.89 -8.49 -37.83
N THR A 16 18.00 -7.81 -38.10
CA THR A 16 19.22 -7.92 -37.28
C THR A 16 19.31 -6.72 -36.35
N VAL A 17 19.47 -6.98 -35.05
CA VAL A 17 19.63 -5.97 -34.00
C VAL A 17 20.96 -6.22 -33.31
N SER A 18 21.75 -5.17 -33.08
CA SER A 18 22.96 -5.26 -32.26
C SER A 18 22.61 -5.04 -30.79
N ASP A 19 23.11 -5.90 -29.91
CA ASP A 19 23.04 -5.66 -28.47
C ASP A 19 24.06 -4.58 -28.03
N PRO A 20 24.00 -4.09 -26.78
CA PRO A 20 24.94 -3.07 -26.27
C PRO A 20 26.41 -3.48 -26.33
N TYR A 21 26.71 -4.77 -26.48
CA TYR A 21 28.06 -5.34 -26.56
C TYR A 21 28.49 -5.65 -28.00
N GLY A 22 27.71 -5.21 -29.00
CA GLY A 22 28.03 -5.35 -30.42
C GLY A 22 27.70 -6.73 -31.00
N ARG A 23 27.03 -7.62 -30.27
CA ARG A 23 26.57 -8.90 -30.80
C ARG A 23 25.36 -8.69 -31.70
N LYS A 24 25.40 -9.25 -32.90
CA LYS A 24 24.28 -9.27 -33.82
C LYS A 24 23.30 -10.39 -33.46
N LEU A 25 22.06 -10.02 -33.15
CA LEU A 25 20.94 -10.90 -32.88
C LEU A 25 19.98 -10.86 -34.07
N LYS A 26 19.54 -12.02 -34.54
CA LYS A 26 18.57 -12.14 -35.63
C LYS A 26 17.19 -12.47 -35.07
N TYR A 27 16.18 -11.74 -35.51
CA TYR A 27 14.79 -11.95 -35.13
C TYR A 27 13.93 -12.09 -36.38
N ALA A 28 13.04 -13.08 -36.39
CA ALA A 28 11.96 -13.13 -37.37
C ALA A 28 10.81 -12.24 -36.87
N VAL A 29 10.39 -11.28 -37.68
CA VAL A 29 9.29 -10.36 -37.36
C VAL A 29 8.10 -10.67 -38.28
N ALA A 30 6.93 -10.81 -37.69
CA ALA A 30 5.66 -10.93 -38.41
C ALA A 30 4.71 -9.83 -37.95
N ILE A 31 4.11 -9.13 -38.91
CA ILE A 31 3.08 -8.12 -38.65
C ILE A 31 1.76 -8.70 -39.14
N MET A 32 0.80 -8.86 -38.24
CA MET A 32 -0.50 -9.46 -38.52
C MET A 32 -1.61 -8.47 -38.16
N GLU A 33 -2.64 -8.42 -39.00
CA GLU A 33 -3.85 -7.65 -38.74
C GLU A 33 -4.65 -8.29 -37.60
N THR A 34 -5.23 -7.48 -36.73
CA THR A 34 -6.10 -7.94 -35.64
C THR A 34 -7.52 -8.21 -36.16
N ALA A 35 -8.29 -9.05 -35.46
CA ALA A 35 -9.68 -9.36 -35.84
C ALA A 35 -10.56 -8.12 -35.98
N ASP A 36 -10.29 -7.09 -35.17
CA ASP A 36 -10.86 -5.76 -35.30
C ASP A 36 -9.69 -4.80 -35.62
N PRO A 37 -9.49 -4.44 -36.90
CA PRO A 37 -8.30 -3.70 -37.35
C PRO A 37 -8.40 -2.20 -37.13
N GLU A 38 -9.61 -1.66 -36.99
CA GLU A 38 -9.86 -0.22 -36.90
C GLU A 38 -10.10 0.20 -35.45
N VAL A 39 -9.46 1.28 -35.03
CA VAL A 39 -9.67 1.88 -33.70
C VAL A 39 -10.35 3.23 -33.89
N ASP A 40 -11.63 3.31 -33.53
CA ASP A 40 -12.38 4.55 -33.61
C ASP A 40 -11.98 5.53 -32.49
N LEU A 41 -11.18 6.54 -32.85
CA LEU A 41 -10.80 7.62 -31.94
C LEU A 41 -11.91 8.67 -31.75
N ASN A 42 -12.96 8.68 -32.59
CA ASN A 42 -14.08 9.62 -32.44
C ASN A 42 -14.86 9.37 -31.13
N SER A 43 -14.84 8.13 -30.64
CA SER A 43 -15.34 7.75 -29.32
C SER A 43 -14.79 8.63 -28.17
N LEU A 44 -13.57 9.17 -28.29
CA LEU A 44 -12.95 10.09 -27.32
C LEU A 44 -13.48 11.52 -27.40
N ARG A 45 -14.28 11.85 -28.41
CA ARG A 45 -14.96 13.15 -28.56
C ARG A 45 -16.45 13.04 -28.26
N THR A 46 -17.06 11.90 -28.54
CA THR A 46 -18.52 11.75 -28.45
C THR A 46 -19.01 11.12 -27.14
N TYR A 47 -18.14 10.52 -26.31
CA TYR A 47 -18.55 9.84 -25.06
C TYR A 47 -19.42 10.69 -24.13
N MET A 48 -19.25 12.01 -24.13
CA MET A 48 -20.10 12.95 -23.39
C MET A 48 -21.49 13.09 -24.01
N ARG A 49 -21.55 13.34 -25.32
CA ARG A 49 -22.81 13.54 -26.05
C ARG A 49 -23.64 12.27 -26.06
N ASP A 50 -22.99 11.15 -26.31
CA ASP A 50 -23.63 9.85 -26.51
C ASP A 50 -23.90 9.15 -25.16
N ARG A 51 -23.63 9.81 -24.02
CA ARG A 51 -23.82 9.32 -22.65
C ARG A 51 -23.23 7.93 -22.42
N ILE A 52 -22.05 7.68 -22.99
CA ILE A 52 -21.36 6.41 -22.86
C ILE A 52 -20.75 6.34 -21.46
N TYR A 53 -21.15 5.34 -20.68
CA TYR A 53 -20.62 5.09 -19.34
C TYR A 53 -19.37 4.21 -19.37
N GLU A 54 -19.26 3.34 -20.37
CA GLU A 54 -18.08 2.51 -20.57
C GLU A 54 -16.96 3.32 -21.21
N LYS A 55 -15.75 3.19 -20.67
CA LYS A 55 -14.60 3.89 -21.23
C LYS A 55 -14.25 3.28 -22.60
N PRO A 56 -13.99 4.09 -23.65
CA PRO A 56 -13.52 3.60 -24.95
C PRO A 56 -12.08 3.08 -24.85
N MET A 57 -11.94 1.86 -24.29
CA MET A 57 -10.65 1.29 -23.88
C MET A 57 -9.68 1.10 -25.05
N ARG A 58 -10.17 0.72 -26.24
CA ARG A 58 -9.30 0.55 -27.44
C ARG A 58 -8.69 1.89 -27.87
N ALA A 59 -9.48 2.95 -27.90
CA ALA A 59 -9.02 4.29 -28.25
C ALA A 59 -8.03 4.84 -27.20
N LEU A 60 -8.34 4.69 -25.91
CA LEU A 60 -7.45 5.07 -24.81
C LEU A 60 -6.12 4.30 -24.88
N GLN A 61 -6.16 2.98 -25.04
CA GLN A 61 -4.97 2.15 -25.12
C GLN A 61 -4.11 2.48 -26.36
N CYS A 62 -4.74 2.76 -27.49
CA CYS A 62 -4.04 3.22 -28.70
C CYS A 62 -3.23 4.48 -28.40
N LEU A 63 -3.88 5.51 -27.86
CA LEU A 63 -3.20 6.77 -27.53
C LEU A 63 -2.17 6.62 -26.40
N GLU A 64 -2.38 5.76 -25.40
CA GLU A 64 -1.36 5.48 -24.36
C GLU A 64 -0.08 4.86 -24.96
N VAL A 65 -0.22 3.97 -25.95
CA VAL A 65 0.93 3.39 -26.65
C VAL A 65 1.67 4.44 -27.49
N VAL A 66 0.92 5.30 -28.18
CA VAL A 66 1.51 6.38 -28.99
C VAL A 66 2.20 7.42 -28.11
N LEU A 67 1.59 7.80 -26.98
CA LEU A 67 2.16 8.72 -25.99
C LEU A 67 3.45 8.19 -25.36
N ALA A 68 3.65 6.87 -25.30
CA ALA A 68 4.87 6.27 -24.80
C ALA A 68 6.06 6.34 -25.76
N ALA A 69 5.83 6.55 -27.06
CA ALA A 69 6.86 6.56 -28.11
C ALA A 69 8.08 7.46 -27.78
N PRO A 70 7.93 8.76 -27.46
CA PRO A 70 9.07 9.65 -27.17
C PRO A 70 9.89 9.23 -25.94
N CYS A 71 9.30 8.44 -25.04
CA CYS A 71 9.95 8.07 -23.79
C CYS A 71 10.89 6.86 -23.94
N HIS A 72 10.64 5.94 -24.87
CA HIS A 72 11.36 4.65 -24.95
C HIS A 72 12.86 4.79 -25.19
N ASN A 73 13.29 5.84 -25.91
CA ASN A 73 14.71 6.06 -26.21
C ASN A 73 15.43 6.85 -25.09
N LYS A 74 14.69 7.54 -24.23
CA LYS A 74 15.24 8.47 -23.22
C LYS A 74 15.16 7.94 -21.79
N ALA A 75 14.35 6.90 -21.55
CA ALA A 75 14.04 6.43 -20.21
C ALA A 75 13.80 4.92 -20.14
N VAL A 76 13.87 4.38 -18.93
CA VAL A 76 13.52 3.00 -18.64
C VAL A 76 12.05 2.93 -18.24
N ARG A 77 11.26 2.10 -18.93
CA ARG A 77 9.84 1.91 -18.60
C ARG A 77 9.69 0.93 -17.44
N SER A 78 8.89 1.31 -16.44
CA SER A 78 8.40 0.37 -15.41
C SER A 78 6.92 0.63 -15.14
N GLY A 79 6.06 -0.32 -15.53
CA GLY A 79 4.61 -0.12 -15.52
C GLY A 79 4.18 1.01 -16.47
N ARG A 80 3.51 2.02 -15.90
CA ARG A 80 3.06 3.25 -16.59
C ARG A 80 3.99 4.45 -16.39
N SER A 81 5.16 4.22 -15.80
CA SER A 81 6.16 5.26 -15.55
C SER A 81 7.40 5.08 -16.41
N PHE A 82 8.02 6.20 -16.76
CA PHE A 82 9.26 6.28 -17.53
C PHE A 82 10.34 6.98 -16.70
N TYR A 83 11.38 6.25 -16.32
CA TYR A 83 12.44 6.69 -15.41
C TYR A 83 13.65 7.19 -16.18
N GLN A 84 14.00 8.46 -15.98
CA GLN A 84 15.18 9.08 -16.57
C GLN A 84 16.42 8.55 -15.86
N LEU A 85 17.46 8.22 -16.63
CA LEU A 85 18.75 7.82 -16.07
C LEU A 85 19.47 9.02 -15.45
N SER A 86 20.17 8.77 -14.35
CA SER A 86 21.01 9.77 -13.70
C SER A 86 22.11 10.25 -14.65
N GLU A 87 22.32 11.56 -14.74
CA GLU A 87 23.50 12.12 -15.39
C GLU A 87 24.76 11.82 -14.55
N PRO A 88 25.96 11.71 -15.17
CA PRO A 88 27.20 11.57 -14.44
C PRO A 88 27.36 12.66 -13.36
N GLY A 89 27.61 12.26 -12.11
CA GLY A 89 27.76 13.17 -10.96
C GLY A 89 26.45 13.57 -10.27
N LYS A 90 25.27 13.18 -10.78
CA LYS A 90 23.94 13.44 -10.17
C LYS A 90 23.24 12.17 -9.67
N VAL A 91 24.01 11.13 -9.38
CA VAL A 91 23.50 9.83 -8.94
C VAL A 91 22.98 9.92 -7.51
N HIS A 92 21.70 9.59 -7.30
CA HIS A 92 21.10 9.49 -5.98
C HIS A 92 21.30 8.07 -5.41
N SER A 93 22.54 7.79 -4.97
CA SER A 93 22.93 6.50 -4.42
C SER A 93 22.25 6.21 -3.08
N LEU A 94 21.81 4.97 -2.91
CA LEU A 94 21.47 4.37 -1.62
C LEU A 94 22.66 3.52 -1.13
N GLU A 95 22.65 3.14 0.16
CA GLU A 95 23.80 2.44 0.79
C GLU A 95 24.13 1.08 0.15
N ASN A 96 23.17 0.40 -0.49
CA ASN A 96 23.30 -1.00 -0.91
C ASN A 96 23.69 -1.20 -2.39
N GLY A 97 24.38 -0.23 -3.03
CA GLY A 97 24.72 -0.33 -4.46
C GLY A 97 23.52 -0.07 -5.39
N GLU A 98 22.54 0.68 -4.91
CA GLU A 98 21.31 1.00 -5.63
C GLU A 98 21.24 2.52 -5.83
N GLU A 99 20.44 2.97 -6.80
CA GLU A 99 20.11 4.37 -6.99
C GLU A 99 18.60 4.61 -7.06
N VAL A 100 18.16 5.81 -6.73
CA VAL A 100 16.78 6.25 -6.93
C VAL A 100 16.68 7.06 -8.21
N LEU A 101 15.93 6.55 -9.19
CA LEU A 101 15.61 7.29 -10.40
C LEU A 101 14.28 8.02 -10.27
N PHE A 102 14.23 9.22 -10.86
CA PHE A 102 13.00 9.98 -11.03
C PHE A 102 12.34 9.59 -12.35
N GLY A 103 11.03 9.38 -12.31
CA GLY A 103 10.26 9.02 -13.49
C GLY A 103 8.96 9.76 -13.62
N LEU A 104 8.50 9.91 -14.85
CA LEU A 104 7.21 10.48 -15.19
C LEU A 104 6.19 9.36 -15.31
N PHE A 105 5.19 9.35 -14.44
CA PHE A 105 3.97 8.61 -14.67
C PHE A 105 3.14 9.34 -15.71
N GLN A 106 2.55 8.60 -16.64
CA GLN A 106 1.54 9.13 -17.55
C GLN A 106 0.41 8.13 -17.78
N ALA A 107 -0.82 8.63 -17.81
CA ALA A 107 -2.01 7.86 -18.19
C ALA A 107 -3.07 8.77 -18.79
N LEU A 108 -3.83 8.25 -19.75
CA LEU A 108 -4.99 8.97 -20.26
C LEU A 108 -6.17 8.83 -19.29
N VAL A 109 -6.85 9.94 -19.04
CA VAL A 109 -8.04 10.01 -18.20
C VAL A 109 -9.13 10.80 -18.91
N LEU A 110 -10.37 10.48 -18.61
CA LEU A 110 -11.54 11.15 -19.19
C LEU A 110 -12.13 12.11 -18.16
N GLY A 111 -12.30 13.36 -18.57
CA GLY A 111 -13.07 14.37 -17.85
C GLY A 111 -14.16 14.96 -18.74
N ASP A 112 -14.35 16.28 -18.69
CA ASP A 112 -15.12 17.04 -19.69
C ASP A 112 -14.44 17.10 -21.07
N ARG A 113 -13.23 16.54 -21.16
CA ARG A 113 -12.49 16.19 -22.37
C ARG A 113 -11.42 15.15 -21.98
N PRO A 114 -10.74 14.52 -22.95
CA PRO A 114 -9.58 13.69 -22.64
C PRO A 114 -8.42 14.50 -22.06
N PHE A 115 -7.78 13.99 -21.00
CA PHE A 115 -6.60 14.58 -20.38
C PHE A 115 -5.48 13.54 -20.26
N VAL A 116 -4.23 14.01 -20.23
CA VAL A 116 -3.08 13.20 -19.81
C VAL A 116 -2.77 13.53 -18.35
N ASN A 117 -2.99 12.56 -17.47
CA ASN A 117 -2.61 12.66 -16.07
C ASN A 117 -1.13 12.34 -15.92
N VAL A 118 -0.36 13.31 -15.43
CA VAL A 118 1.08 13.18 -15.20
C VAL A 118 1.44 13.38 -13.74
N ASP A 119 2.37 12.58 -13.24
CA ASP A 119 2.89 12.72 -11.87
C ASP A 119 4.35 12.25 -11.80
N ILE A 120 5.09 12.75 -10.81
CA ILE A 120 6.44 12.25 -10.55
C ILE A 120 6.38 10.96 -9.72
N THR A 121 7.19 10.00 -10.14
CA THR A 121 7.39 8.71 -9.49
C THR A 121 8.87 8.50 -9.20
N HIS A 122 9.14 7.67 -8.20
CA HIS A 122 10.50 7.34 -7.77
C HIS A 122 10.57 5.81 -7.73
N LYS A 123 11.66 5.23 -8.20
CA LYS A 123 11.89 3.78 -8.13
C LYS A 123 13.38 3.50 -7.98
N CYS A 124 13.70 2.46 -7.23
CA CYS A 124 15.08 1.99 -7.07
C CYS A 124 15.51 1.19 -8.29
N PHE A 125 16.75 1.43 -8.72
CA PHE A 125 17.45 0.71 -9.77
C PHE A 125 18.80 0.22 -9.24
N HIS A 126 19.29 -0.89 -9.79
CA HIS A 126 20.63 -1.35 -9.48
C HIS A 126 21.67 -0.46 -10.17
N LEU A 127 22.72 -0.07 -9.45
CA LEU A 127 23.86 0.60 -10.07
C LEU A 127 24.63 -0.40 -10.94
N ALA A 128 24.97 0.02 -12.15
CA ALA A 128 25.84 -0.79 -12.99
C ALA A 128 27.28 -0.73 -12.51
N MET A 129 27.74 -1.83 -11.92
CA MET A 129 29.05 -1.93 -11.29
C MET A 129 29.51 -3.40 -11.21
N PRO A 130 30.81 -3.67 -10.97
CA PRO A 130 31.29 -5.03 -10.76
C PRO A 130 30.53 -5.71 -9.62
N VAL A 131 30.17 -6.99 -9.79
CA VAL A 131 29.39 -7.71 -8.76
C VAL A 131 30.15 -7.80 -7.43
N VAL A 132 31.49 -7.83 -7.46
CA VAL A 132 32.34 -7.76 -6.25
C VAL A 132 32.06 -6.49 -5.46
N GLU A 133 32.15 -5.32 -6.09
CA GLU A 133 31.89 -4.02 -5.43
C GLU A 133 30.42 -3.89 -4.98
N TYR A 134 29.50 -4.46 -5.75
CA TYR A 134 28.09 -4.51 -5.39
C TYR A 134 27.86 -5.29 -4.08
N LEU A 135 28.53 -6.44 -3.92
CA LEU A 135 28.50 -7.23 -2.67
C LEU A 135 29.20 -6.52 -1.50
N GLU A 136 30.27 -5.77 -1.76
CA GLU A 136 30.96 -4.98 -0.74
C GLU A 136 30.03 -3.94 -0.09
N ARG A 137 29.20 -3.30 -0.92
CA ARG A 137 28.19 -2.32 -0.46
C ARG A 137 27.02 -2.97 0.26
N PHE A 138 26.54 -4.11 -0.23
CA PHE A 138 25.39 -4.80 0.36
C PHE A 138 25.67 -5.37 1.77
N GLN A 139 26.85 -5.95 2.01
CA GLN A 139 27.03 -6.87 3.14
C GLN A 139 28.25 -6.62 4.02
N THR A 140 29.37 -6.12 3.50
CA THR A 140 30.62 -6.10 4.28
C THR A 140 30.99 -4.73 4.82
N LYS A 141 30.59 -3.63 4.15
CA LYS A 141 31.19 -2.29 4.35
C LYS A 141 32.74 -2.36 4.44
N SER A 142 33.31 -3.43 3.89
CA SER A 142 34.71 -3.88 3.99
C SER A 142 35.07 -4.53 2.67
N LYS A 143 36.32 -4.39 2.24
CA LYS A 143 36.77 -4.90 0.94
C LYS A 143 36.81 -6.42 0.90
N ILE A 144 36.42 -7.01 -0.21
CA ILE A 144 36.56 -8.43 -0.50
C ILE A 144 38.02 -8.73 -0.86
N THR A 145 38.59 -9.73 -0.22
CA THR A 145 39.97 -10.21 -0.41
C THR A 145 39.98 -11.68 -0.84
N ALA A 146 41.14 -12.21 -1.23
CA ALA A 146 41.28 -13.61 -1.64
C ALA A 146 40.89 -14.63 -0.53
N GLN A 147 40.96 -14.21 0.74
CA GLN A 147 40.59 -15.01 1.91
C GLN A 147 39.10 -14.88 2.29
N THR A 148 38.36 -13.98 1.64
CA THR A 148 36.95 -13.75 1.96
C THR A 148 36.12 -14.98 1.61
N ASN A 149 35.35 -15.48 2.58
CA ASN A 149 34.37 -16.54 2.40
C ASN A 149 32.98 -16.04 2.81
N LEU A 150 32.00 -16.20 1.93
CA LEU A 150 30.62 -15.71 2.10
C LEU A 150 29.59 -16.84 2.20
N GLU A 151 30.02 -18.10 2.38
CA GLU A 151 29.13 -19.26 2.45
C GLU A 151 28.07 -19.14 3.56
N SER A 152 28.44 -18.62 4.73
CA SER A 152 27.51 -18.43 5.86
C SER A 152 26.38 -17.44 5.57
N ARG A 153 26.57 -16.56 4.58
CA ARG A 153 25.60 -15.55 4.14
C ARG A 153 25.02 -15.84 2.75
N ARG A 154 25.24 -17.06 2.23
CA ARG A 154 24.79 -17.45 0.89
C ARG A 154 23.31 -17.16 0.68
N SER A 155 22.45 -17.51 1.63
CA SER A 155 20.99 -17.30 1.51
C SER A 155 20.60 -15.84 1.36
N ASP A 156 21.25 -14.94 2.10
CA ASP A 156 20.96 -13.50 2.04
C ASP A 156 21.44 -12.89 0.72
N ILE A 157 22.61 -13.32 0.24
CA ILE A 157 23.18 -12.85 -1.02
C ILE A 157 22.41 -13.42 -2.21
N ASP A 158 22.02 -14.69 -2.15
CA ASP A 158 21.19 -15.35 -3.16
C ASP A 158 19.86 -14.60 -3.31
N ALA A 159 19.19 -14.29 -2.20
CA ALA A 159 17.96 -13.51 -2.20
C ALA A 159 18.14 -12.10 -2.81
N HIS A 160 19.34 -11.52 -2.72
CA HIS A 160 19.62 -10.20 -3.25
C HIS A 160 20.02 -10.20 -4.73
N LEU A 161 20.76 -11.20 -5.21
CA LEU A 161 21.25 -11.28 -6.59
C LEU A 161 20.31 -12.03 -7.54
N LYS A 162 19.44 -12.90 -7.02
CA LYS A 162 18.55 -13.72 -7.83
C LYS A 162 17.65 -12.87 -8.73
N GLY A 163 17.65 -13.20 -10.01
CA GLY A 163 16.86 -12.53 -11.03
C GLY A 163 17.49 -11.26 -11.61
N ILE A 164 18.62 -10.80 -11.07
CA ILE A 164 19.40 -9.70 -11.67
C ILE A 164 20.10 -10.20 -12.93
N SER A 165 20.14 -9.36 -13.96
CA SER A 165 20.94 -9.58 -15.17
C SER A 165 22.36 -9.07 -14.95
N VAL A 166 23.33 -9.90 -15.29
CA VAL A 166 24.76 -9.61 -15.19
C VAL A 166 25.42 -9.78 -16.54
N ALA A 167 26.31 -8.84 -16.89
CA ALA A 167 27.22 -8.98 -18.01
C ALA A 167 28.43 -9.80 -17.56
N TYR A 168 28.64 -10.93 -18.23
CA TYR A 168 29.84 -11.73 -18.07
C TYR A 168 30.91 -11.21 -19.02
N GLU A 169 32.01 -10.73 -18.44
CA GLU A 169 33.18 -10.23 -19.14
C GLU A 169 34.25 -11.33 -19.15
N PRO A 170 34.28 -12.20 -20.18
CA PRO A 170 35.23 -13.29 -20.23
C PRO A 170 36.67 -12.78 -20.26
N PRO A 171 37.64 -13.53 -19.70
CA PRO A 171 39.05 -13.19 -19.85
C PRO A 171 39.43 -13.11 -21.32
N LYS A 172 40.35 -12.21 -21.68
CA LYS A 172 40.81 -12.04 -23.07
C LYS A 172 41.29 -13.34 -23.71
N SER A 173 41.86 -14.26 -22.92
CA SER A 173 42.33 -15.58 -23.38
C SER A 173 41.22 -16.48 -23.93
N PHE A 174 39.95 -16.19 -23.67
CA PHE A 174 38.81 -16.97 -24.12
C PHE A 174 38.30 -16.54 -25.51
N LEU A 175 38.76 -15.39 -26.04
CA LEU A 175 38.33 -14.83 -27.34
C LEU A 175 36.80 -14.84 -27.54
N SER A 176 36.05 -14.65 -26.46
CA SER A 176 34.58 -14.63 -26.47
C SER A 176 34.07 -13.22 -26.24
N ALA A 177 32.98 -12.86 -26.90
CA ALA A 177 32.25 -11.65 -26.60
C ALA A 177 31.60 -11.70 -25.20
N THR A 178 31.39 -10.52 -24.62
CA THR A 178 30.57 -10.32 -23.42
C THR A 178 29.16 -10.86 -23.64
N ARG A 179 28.60 -11.51 -22.62
CA ARG A 179 27.25 -12.06 -22.68
C ARG A 179 26.47 -11.68 -21.43
N VAL A 180 25.23 -11.28 -21.61
CA VAL A 180 24.32 -11.01 -20.50
C VAL A 180 23.60 -12.29 -20.09
N TYR A 181 23.57 -12.54 -18.79
CA TYR A 181 22.84 -13.66 -18.21
C TYR A 181 21.99 -13.20 -17.03
N LYS A 182 20.83 -13.84 -16.85
CA LYS A 182 20.04 -13.71 -15.62
C LYS A 182 20.57 -14.67 -14.56
N VAL A 183 20.77 -14.16 -13.34
CA VAL A 183 21.21 -14.96 -12.19
C VAL A 183 20.06 -15.83 -11.69
N ASN A 184 20.29 -17.14 -11.66
CA ASN A 184 19.32 -18.10 -11.13
C ASN A 184 19.51 -18.29 -9.62
N ALA A 185 20.76 -18.47 -9.21
CA ALA A 185 21.16 -18.71 -7.82
C ALA A 185 22.69 -18.54 -7.65
N LEU A 186 23.16 -18.60 -6.42
CA LEU A 186 24.55 -18.85 -6.06
C LEU A 186 24.85 -20.34 -5.99
N THR A 187 26.06 -20.71 -6.40
CA THR A 187 26.57 -22.08 -6.26
C THR A 187 26.62 -22.52 -4.80
N GLN A 188 26.59 -23.83 -4.57
CA GLN A 188 26.67 -24.39 -3.22
C GLN A 188 28.05 -24.21 -2.60
N TYR A 189 29.10 -24.30 -3.44
CA TYR A 189 30.49 -24.20 -3.01
C TYR A 189 31.22 -23.04 -3.71
N PRO A 190 32.35 -22.57 -3.15
CA PRO A 190 33.22 -21.60 -3.79
C PRO A 190 33.80 -22.08 -5.11
N ALA A 191 34.29 -21.16 -5.96
CA ALA A 191 34.90 -21.49 -7.25
C ALA A 191 36.05 -22.53 -7.14
N SER A 192 36.78 -22.54 -6.03
CA SER A 192 37.84 -23.51 -5.72
C SER A 192 37.36 -24.95 -5.58
N ARG A 193 36.11 -25.15 -5.13
CA ARG A 193 35.51 -26.47 -4.85
C ARG A 193 34.33 -26.83 -5.75
N GLN A 194 33.67 -25.82 -6.31
CA GLN A 194 32.53 -26.00 -7.20
C GLN A 194 33.02 -26.64 -8.49
N ALA A 195 32.50 -27.83 -8.77
CA ALA A 195 32.85 -28.59 -9.97
C ALA A 195 31.70 -28.63 -10.97
N PHE A 196 32.07 -28.81 -12.24
CA PHE A 196 31.16 -29.09 -13.34
C PHE A 196 31.79 -30.12 -14.28
N ASN A 197 30.98 -30.71 -15.15
CA ASN A 197 31.47 -31.64 -16.16
C ASN A 197 31.91 -30.85 -17.40
N CYS A 198 33.19 -30.95 -17.76
CA CYS A 198 33.78 -30.39 -18.96
C CYS A 198 34.32 -31.55 -19.79
N ASP A 199 33.71 -31.83 -20.93
CA ASP A 199 34.12 -32.88 -21.88
C ASP A 199 34.34 -34.26 -21.23
N GLY A 200 33.45 -34.64 -20.31
CA GLY A 200 33.50 -35.93 -19.59
C GLY A 200 34.35 -35.92 -18.33
N THR A 201 35.11 -34.85 -18.06
CA THR A 201 35.97 -34.72 -16.88
C THR A 201 35.39 -33.74 -15.87
N LYS A 202 35.38 -34.12 -14.59
CA LYS A 202 34.92 -33.26 -13.50
C LYS A 202 36.04 -32.29 -13.10
N VAL A 203 35.88 -31.01 -13.40
CA VAL A 203 36.87 -29.95 -13.14
C VAL A 203 36.24 -28.86 -12.28
N THR A 204 37.02 -28.26 -11.36
CA THR A 204 36.54 -27.12 -10.56
C THR A 204 36.53 -25.84 -11.40
N VAL A 205 35.64 -24.91 -11.07
CA VAL A 205 35.57 -23.62 -11.78
C VAL A 205 36.94 -22.93 -11.76
N ALA A 206 37.60 -22.85 -10.61
CA ALA A 206 38.93 -22.24 -10.51
C ALA A 206 39.99 -22.95 -11.36
N ALA A 207 40.00 -24.30 -11.39
CA ALA A 207 40.94 -25.07 -12.20
C ALA A 207 40.70 -24.88 -13.70
N TYR A 208 39.44 -24.85 -14.13
CA TYR A 208 39.06 -24.61 -15.52
C TYR A 208 39.56 -23.25 -16.01
N PHE A 209 39.29 -22.17 -15.28
CA PHE A 209 39.77 -20.83 -15.65
C PHE A 209 41.30 -20.76 -15.67
N LYS A 210 41.98 -21.39 -14.69
CA LYS A 210 43.45 -21.47 -14.65
C LYS A 210 44.01 -22.22 -15.86
N SER A 211 43.41 -23.34 -16.26
CA SER A 211 43.82 -24.13 -17.44
C SER A 211 43.73 -23.36 -18.76
N ARG A 212 42.86 -22.33 -18.80
CA ARG A 212 42.67 -21.42 -19.93
C ARG A 212 43.40 -20.08 -19.76
N GLY A 213 44.45 -20.06 -18.93
CA GLY A 213 45.34 -18.92 -18.78
C GLY A 213 44.80 -17.78 -17.91
N HIS A 214 43.78 -18.02 -17.07
CA HIS A 214 43.22 -17.01 -16.18
C HIS A 214 43.09 -17.52 -14.74
N ALA A 215 44.01 -17.13 -13.86
CA ALA A 215 43.90 -17.44 -12.44
C ALA A 215 42.92 -16.47 -11.75
N LEU A 216 41.91 -17.02 -11.07
CA LEU A 216 40.93 -16.24 -10.30
C LEU A 216 41.59 -15.56 -9.10
N ARG A 217 41.28 -14.28 -8.84
CA ARG A 217 41.77 -13.54 -7.67
C ARG A 217 41.01 -13.92 -6.40
N PHE A 218 39.74 -14.32 -6.55
CA PHE A 218 38.86 -14.64 -5.44
C PHE A 218 38.30 -16.08 -5.52
N PRO A 219 39.16 -17.11 -5.51
CA PRO A 219 38.71 -18.50 -5.69
C PRO A 219 37.83 -19.02 -4.55
N ASN A 220 37.84 -18.35 -3.39
CA ASN A 220 37.04 -18.70 -2.22
C ASN A 220 35.64 -18.04 -2.20
N LEU A 221 35.30 -17.25 -3.23
CA LEU A 221 33.93 -16.78 -3.43
C LEU A 221 33.06 -17.82 -4.14
N LEU A 222 31.76 -17.77 -3.86
CA LEU A 222 30.74 -18.49 -4.62
C LEU A 222 30.71 -18.02 -6.08
N CYS A 223 30.16 -18.83 -6.96
CA CYS A 223 29.92 -18.47 -8.36
C CYS A 223 28.44 -18.15 -8.58
N LEU A 224 28.14 -17.41 -9.64
CA LEU A 224 26.78 -17.21 -10.14
C LEU A 224 26.39 -18.42 -10.99
N HIS A 225 25.27 -19.07 -10.67
CA HIS A 225 24.62 -20.03 -11.55
C HIS A 225 23.66 -19.28 -12.48
N VAL A 226 23.86 -19.43 -13.78
CA VAL A 226 23.17 -18.66 -14.81
C VAL A 226 22.66 -19.55 -15.95
N GLY A 227 21.88 -18.98 -16.88
CA GLY A 227 21.38 -19.70 -18.05
C GLY A 227 20.22 -20.63 -17.72
N SER A 228 20.11 -21.77 -18.41
CA SER A 228 19.07 -22.77 -18.08
C SER A 228 19.33 -23.35 -16.69
N PRO A 229 18.33 -23.42 -15.79
CA PRO A 229 18.49 -24.04 -14.47
C PRO A 229 18.97 -25.49 -14.50
N GLN A 230 18.75 -26.20 -15.62
CA GLN A 230 19.17 -27.59 -15.83
C GLN A 230 20.64 -27.69 -16.26
N MET A 231 21.21 -26.60 -16.79
CA MET A 231 22.59 -26.56 -17.27
C MET A 231 23.53 -26.04 -16.17
N SER A 232 24.71 -26.63 -16.08
CA SER A 232 25.74 -26.25 -15.10
C SER A 232 26.61 -25.09 -15.63
N VAL A 233 26.02 -23.90 -15.83
CA VAL A 233 26.77 -22.71 -16.23
C VAL A 233 27.10 -21.87 -15.00
N TYR A 234 28.38 -21.92 -14.60
CA TYR A 234 28.87 -21.22 -13.40
C TYR A 234 29.85 -20.12 -13.79
N LEU A 235 29.57 -18.89 -13.35
CA LEU A 235 30.40 -17.72 -13.63
C LEU A 235 31.06 -17.23 -12.32
N PRO A 236 32.40 -17.07 -12.29
CA PRO A 236 33.06 -16.39 -11.18
C PRO A 236 32.53 -14.98 -11.00
N ILE A 237 32.19 -14.61 -9.76
CA ILE A 237 31.63 -13.29 -9.42
C ILE A 237 32.53 -12.14 -9.89
N GLU A 238 33.86 -12.33 -9.87
CA GLU A 238 34.83 -11.30 -10.24
C GLU A 238 34.90 -10.95 -11.73
N LEU A 239 34.23 -11.76 -12.57
CA LEU A 239 34.14 -11.59 -14.02
C LEU A 239 32.74 -11.13 -14.44
N CYS A 240 31.92 -10.71 -13.47
CA CYS A 240 30.53 -10.32 -13.70
C CYS A 240 30.32 -8.85 -13.30
N ARG A 241 29.52 -8.13 -14.09
CA ARG A 241 29.06 -6.77 -13.83
C ARG A 241 27.54 -6.74 -13.78
N ILE A 242 26.95 -5.96 -12.87
CA ILE A 242 25.51 -5.70 -12.84
C ILE A 242 25.14 -4.83 -14.05
N GLU A 243 24.10 -5.23 -14.79
CA GLU A 243 23.62 -4.47 -15.94
C GLU A 243 22.87 -3.18 -15.54
N GLU A 244 22.98 -2.16 -16.40
CA GLU A 244 22.21 -0.92 -16.29
C GLU A 244 20.71 -1.14 -16.49
N LYS A 245 19.90 -0.14 -16.12
CA LYS A 245 18.45 -0.08 -16.43
C LYS A 245 17.61 -1.18 -15.74
N GLN A 246 18.12 -1.77 -14.66
CA GLN A 246 17.42 -2.83 -13.94
C GLN A 246 16.70 -2.32 -12.71
N ALA A 247 15.38 -2.27 -12.79
CA ALA A 247 14.54 -1.85 -11.69
C ALA A 247 14.47 -2.93 -10.61
N LEU A 248 14.57 -2.54 -9.34
CA LEU A 248 14.34 -3.45 -8.23
C LEU A 248 12.86 -3.85 -8.21
N ASN A 249 12.61 -5.14 -8.30
CA ASN A 249 11.27 -5.73 -8.25
C ASN A 249 11.19 -6.57 -6.98
N GLY A 250 10.57 -5.99 -5.95
CA GLY A 250 10.50 -6.56 -4.60
C GLY A 250 9.98 -5.53 -3.62
N LYS A 251 9.75 -5.94 -2.36
CA LYS A 251 9.36 -4.99 -1.31
C LYS A 251 10.61 -4.23 -0.85
N ASP A 252 10.55 -2.90 -0.92
CA ASP A 252 11.63 -2.05 -0.45
C ASP A 252 12.01 -2.39 1.01
N SER A 253 13.30 -2.49 1.28
CA SER A 253 13.83 -2.56 2.64
C SER A 253 13.45 -1.29 3.41
N LYS A 254 13.52 -1.34 4.75
CA LYS A 254 13.22 -0.15 5.58
C LYS A 254 14.15 1.03 5.26
N VAL A 255 15.40 0.74 4.90
CA VAL A 255 16.40 1.74 4.52
C VAL A 255 16.05 2.37 3.18
N GLN A 256 15.74 1.55 2.17
CA GLN A 256 15.27 2.01 0.85
C GLN A 256 14.01 2.88 1.00
N SER A 257 13.01 2.39 1.73
CA SER A 257 11.76 3.11 1.97
C SER A 257 11.99 4.48 2.62
N ALA A 258 12.89 4.56 3.61
CA ALA A 258 13.20 5.83 4.27
C ALA A 258 13.90 6.81 3.31
N GLY A 259 14.92 6.35 2.57
CA GLY A 259 15.63 7.17 1.59
C GLY A 259 14.71 7.70 0.49
N ILE A 260 13.85 6.84 -0.08
CA ILE A 260 12.86 7.25 -1.09
C ILE A 260 11.89 8.28 -0.49
N VAL A 261 11.40 8.07 0.73
CA VAL A 261 10.45 9.01 1.37
C VAL A 261 11.08 10.38 1.56
N ASP A 262 12.34 10.47 1.94
CA ASP A 262 13.02 11.75 2.13
C ASP A 262 13.25 12.48 0.81
N ILE A 263 13.59 11.75 -0.27
CA ILE A 263 13.72 12.32 -1.62
C ILE A 263 12.36 12.75 -2.21
N ALA A 264 11.33 11.92 -2.01
CA ALA A 264 10.02 12.10 -2.66
C ALA A 264 9.12 13.12 -1.95
N ALA A 265 9.36 13.41 -0.67
CA ALA A 265 8.56 14.30 0.17
C ALA A 265 8.79 15.79 -0.15
N THR A 266 8.34 16.20 -1.32
CA THR A 266 8.47 17.56 -1.85
C THR A 266 7.17 18.36 -1.70
N SER A 267 7.31 19.69 -1.60
CA SER A 267 6.17 20.62 -1.67
C SER A 267 5.46 20.52 -3.02
N THR A 268 4.22 21.02 -3.09
CA THR A 268 3.45 21.04 -4.34
C THR A 268 4.19 21.80 -5.44
N ASN A 269 4.78 22.96 -5.12
CA ASN A 269 5.56 23.76 -6.07
C ASN A 269 6.77 22.98 -6.61
N ALA A 270 7.59 22.40 -5.73
CA ALA A 270 8.76 21.64 -6.14
C ALA A 270 8.37 20.40 -6.97
N ARG A 271 7.27 19.72 -6.60
CA ARG A 271 6.73 18.60 -7.36
C ARG A 271 6.28 19.02 -8.75
N LYS A 272 5.55 20.14 -8.87
CA LYS A 272 5.10 20.70 -10.16
C LYS A 272 6.27 21.03 -11.08
N VAL A 273 7.31 21.70 -10.54
CA VAL A 273 8.53 22.04 -11.29
C VAL A 273 9.18 20.78 -11.86
N LYS A 274 9.41 19.74 -11.04
CA LYS A 274 10.00 18.48 -11.51
C LYS A 274 9.17 17.78 -12.58
N ILE A 275 7.84 17.83 -12.50
CA ILE A 275 6.97 17.29 -13.56
C ILE A 275 7.16 18.06 -14.86
N LEU A 276 7.21 19.39 -14.81
CA LEU A 276 7.44 20.23 -15.99
C LEU A 276 8.84 19.99 -16.60
N GLU A 277 9.87 19.78 -15.78
CA GLU A 277 11.21 19.40 -16.23
C GLU A 277 11.21 18.08 -16.99
N LEU A 278 10.55 17.05 -16.45
CA LEU A 278 10.41 15.75 -17.12
C LEU A 278 9.60 15.85 -18.42
N LEU A 279 8.53 16.63 -18.45
CA LEU A 279 7.75 16.88 -19.68
C LEU A 279 8.60 17.54 -20.77
N ARG A 280 9.42 18.52 -20.42
CA ARG A 280 10.38 19.16 -21.33
C ARG A 280 11.46 18.18 -21.80
N HIS A 281 11.97 17.33 -20.91
CA HIS A 281 12.97 16.32 -21.27
C HIS A 281 12.45 15.32 -22.32
N PHE A 282 11.22 14.83 -22.16
CA PHE A 282 10.63 13.89 -23.12
C PHE A 282 10.25 14.55 -24.45
N ASP A 283 9.85 15.83 -24.42
CA ASP A 283 9.57 16.65 -25.60
C ASP A 283 8.56 16.00 -26.58
N TYR A 284 7.39 15.65 -26.05
CA TYR A 284 6.35 14.89 -26.77
C TYR A 284 5.97 15.50 -28.13
N ASN A 285 5.84 16.82 -28.20
CA ASN A 285 5.33 17.49 -29.40
C ASN A 285 6.35 17.53 -30.56
N ALA A 286 7.64 17.28 -30.28
CA ALA A 286 8.67 17.15 -31.30
C ALA A 286 8.75 15.73 -31.90
N ASP A 287 8.10 14.74 -31.28
CA ASP A 287 8.17 13.35 -31.75
C ASP A 287 7.36 13.14 -33.05
N PRO A 288 7.96 12.55 -34.10
CA PRO A 288 7.28 12.28 -35.37
C PRO A 288 6.04 11.39 -35.22
N THR A 289 6.05 10.47 -34.26
CA THR A 289 4.91 9.57 -34.00
C THR A 289 3.71 10.35 -33.49
N ILE A 290 3.93 11.27 -32.54
CA ILE A 290 2.88 12.10 -31.96
C ILE A 290 2.22 12.97 -33.04
N SER A 291 3.04 13.67 -33.84
CA SER A 291 2.54 14.51 -34.93
C SER A 291 1.81 13.71 -36.00
N ARG A 292 2.29 12.50 -36.36
CA ARG A 292 1.65 11.63 -37.36
C ARG A 292 0.27 11.15 -36.92
N PHE A 293 0.08 10.85 -35.63
CA PHE A 293 -1.23 10.49 -35.05
C PHE A 293 -2.16 11.69 -34.85
N GLY A 294 -1.71 12.92 -35.17
CA GLY A 294 -2.58 14.09 -35.28
C GLY A 294 -3.05 14.69 -33.95
N PHE A 295 -2.34 14.44 -32.84
CA PHE A 295 -2.62 15.10 -31.57
C PHE A 295 -1.40 15.86 -31.04
N ARG A 296 -1.66 16.83 -30.16
CA ARG A 296 -0.64 17.63 -29.47
C ARG A 296 -0.90 17.59 -27.97
N LEU A 297 0.16 17.47 -27.19
CA LEU A 297 0.10 17.54 -25.75
C LEU A 297 0.21 19.01 -25.32
N ASN A 298 -0.79 19.51 -24.60
CA ASN A 298 -0.68 20.82 -23.97
C ASN A 298 0.35 20.76 -22.82
N THR A 299 1.24 21.74 -22.75
CA THR A 299 2.33 21.79 -21.76
C THR A 299 1.91 22.43 -20.44
N ASP A 300 0.80 23.16 -20.43
CA ASP A 300 0.28 23.79 -19.22
C ASP A 300 -0.63 22.85 -18.44
N PHE A 301 -0.51 22.91 -17.11
CA PHE A 301 -1.47 22.26 -16.23
C PHE A 301 -2.84 22.90 -16.38
N ILE A 302 -3.85 22.05 -16.41
CA ILE A 302 -5.23 22.51 -16.40
C ILE A 302 -5.53 23.25 -15.10
N VAL A 303 -6.40 24.24 -15.17
CA VAL A 303 -6.94 24.93 -13.99
C VAL A 303 -8.35 24.39 -13.77
N VAL A 304 -8.62 23.90 -12.56
CA VAL A 304 -9.95 23.42 -12.15
C VAL A 304 -10.55 24.36 -11.12
N GLN A 305 -11.87 24.48 -11.17
CA GLN A 305 -12.65 25.08 -10.10
C GLN A 305 -12.74 24.11 -8.92
N THR A 306 -12.61 24.64 -7.71
CA THR A 306 -12.66 23.87 -6.46
C THR A 306 -13.70 24.47 -5.54
N ARG A 307 -14.32 23.62 -4.70
CA ARG A 307 -15.07 24.07 -3.52
C ARG A 307 -14.34 23.59 -2.27
N VAL A 308 -14.45 24.32 -1.16
CA VAL A 308 -13.97 23.86 0.15
C VAL A 308 -15.19 23.60 1.00
N LEU A 309 -15.35 22.36 1.44
CA LEU A 309 -16.42 21.99 2.35
C LEU A 309 -16.13 22.48 3.77
N ASP A 310 -17.17 22.89 4.47
CA ASP A 310 -17.05 23.28 5.87
C ASP A 310 -16.71 22.04 6.73
N PRO A 311 -15.73 22.15 7.64
CA PRO A 311 -15.44 21.07 8.56
C PRO A 311 -16.52 20.98 9.64
N PRO A 312 -16.85 19.77 10.13
CA PRO A 312 -17.87 19.60 11.16
C PRO A 312 -17.39 20.12 12.53
N LEU A 313 -18.34 20.40 13.41
CA LEU A 313 -18.05 20.62 14.82
C LEU A 313 -17.96 19.29 15.55
N ILE A 314 -16.86 19.08 16.28
CA ILE A 314 -16.65 17.86 17.06
C ILE A 314 -17.36 18.00 18.39
N GLN A 315 -18.14 16.98 18.78
CA GLN A 315 -18.86 16.95 20.04
C GLN A 315 -18.27 15.90 20.99
N TYR A 316 -18.10 16.32 22.23
CA TYR A 316 -17.62 15.54 23.37
C TYR A 316 -18.73 15.42 24.43
N ARG A 317 -18.40 14.83 25.58
CA ARG A 317 -19.34 14.68 26.69
C ARG A 317 -19.90 16.03 27.16
N ASN A 318 -21.10 16.02 27.74
CA ASN A 318 -21.77 17.20 28.30
C ASN A 318 -21.95 18.34 27.27
N LYS A 319 -22.11 17.99 25.99
CA LYS A 319 -22.25 18.92 24.86
C LYS A 319 -21.04 19.85 24.66
N ALA A 320 -19.88 19.55 25.25
CA ALA A 320 -18.64 20.25 24.94
C ALA A 320 -18.32 20.08 23.44
N SER A 321 -17.80 21.12 22.81
CA SER A 321 -17.51 21.11 21.38
C SER A 321 -16.14 21.67 21.05
N ALA A 322 -15.50 21.12 20.01
CA ALA A 322 -14.23 21.60 19.47
C ALA A 322 -14.39 21.96 18.00
N SER A 323 -13.82 23.11 17.60
CA SER A 323 -13.74 23.52 16.20
C SER A 323 -12.55 22.85 15.52
N VAL A 324 -12.75 22.38 14.29
CA VAL A 324 -11.68 21.84 13.46
C VAL A 324 -11.02 22.99 12.71
N ARG A 325 -9.69 23.07 12.78
CA ARG A 325 -8.89 24.03 12.02
C ARG A 325 -7.79 23.28 11.30
N ASN A 326 -7.68 23.46 9.98
CA ASN A 326 -6.72 22.74 9.15
C ASN A 326 -6.76 21.21 9.36
N GLY A 327 -7.96 20.64 9.53
CA GLY A 327 -8.13 19.20 9.77
C GLY A 327 -7.64 18.72 11.15
N LEU A 328 -7.37 19.61 12.10
CA LEU A 328 -6.92 19.30 13.46
C LEU A 328 -7.90 19.87 14.49
N TRP A 329 -8.04 19.22 15.64
CA TRP A 329 -8.71 19.78 16.81
C TRP A 329 -8.04 19.30 18.10
N HIS A 330 -8.26 20.06 19.17
CA HIS A 330 -7.76 19.73 20.50
C HIS A 330 -8.91 19.30 21.42
N ILE A 331 -8.60 18.41 22.36
CA ILE A 331 -9.53 17.97 23.40
C ILE A 331 -9.33 18.90 24.62
N ASP A 332 -9.68 20.18 24.47
CA ASP A 332 -9.40 21.19 25.49
C ASP A 332 -10.28 20.97 26.73
N ARG A 333 -9.68 20.36 27.76
CA ARG A 333 -10.32 20.00 29.05
C ARG A 333 -11.62 19.21 28.89
N SER A 334 -11.82 18.58 27.74
CA SER A 334 -13.02 17.82 27.39
C SER A 334 -12.82 16.34 27.70
N GLN A 335 -13.93 15.64 27.93
CA GLN A 335 -13.96 14.22 28.23
C GLN A 335 -14.48 13.43 27.04
N PHE A 336 -14.10 12.16 26.92
CA PHE A 336 -14.65 11.30 25.87
C PHE A 336 -16.17 11.25 25.95
N PHE A 337 -16.82 11.30 24.78
CA PHE A 337 -18.27 11.40 24.64
C PHE A 337 -19.01 10.33 25.44
N ASP A 338 -18.58 9.08 25.31
CA ASP A 338 -19.05 7.96 26.10
C ASP A 338 -17.87 7.05 26.48
N SER A 339 -17.62 6.93 27.77
CA SER A 339 -16.74 5.91 28.32
C SER A 339 -17.62 5.05 29.22
N ARG A 340 -17.70 3.75 28.94
CA ARG A 340 -18.56 2.82 29.70
C ARG A 340 -18.40 3.05 31.21
N PRO A 341 -19.50 3.20 31.98
CA PRO A 341 -19.43 3.62 33.39
C PRO A 341 -19.05 2.45 34.33
N LYS A 342 -17.92 1.81 34.07
CA LYS A 342 -17.36 0.72 34.88
C LYS A 342 -15.85 0.94 35.01
N ALA A 343 -15.30 0.72 36.21
CA ALA A 343 -13.86 0.64 36.40
C ALA A 343 -13.32 -0.62 35.68
N HIS A 344 -12.54 -0.41 34.62
CA HIS A 344 -11.99 -1.50 33.83
C HIS A 344 -10.80 -2.15 34.54
N LYS A 345 -10.89 -3.46 34.79
CA LYS A 345 -9.78 -4.24 35.36
C LYS A 345 -8.70 -4.42 34.29
N TRP A 346 -7.46 -4.06 34.60
CA TRP A 346 -6.40 -3.99 33.59
C TRP A 346 -5.02 -4.41 34.11
N ALA A 347 -4.13 -4.76 33.19
CA ALA A 347 -2.77 -5.22 33.47
C ALA A 347 -1.75 -4.57 32.54
N ILE A 348 -0.48 -4.58 32.94
CA ILE A 348 0.68 -4.16 32.15
C ILE A 348 1.65 -5.33 32.02
N LEU A 349 1.96 -5.73 30.78
CA LEU A 349 3.01 -6.70 30.46
C LEU A 349 4.23 -6.01 29.87
N HIS A 350 5.43 -6.29 30.37
CA HIS A 350 6.68 -5.66 29.87
C HIS A 350 7.87 -6.64 29.78
N PRO A 351 8.87 -6.37 28.91
CA PRO A 351 9.98 -7.29 28.66
C PRO A 351 11.12 -7.17 29.68
N GLY A 352 10.81 -6.96 30.97
CA GLY A 352 11.82 -6.80 32.02
C GLY A 352 12.33 -5.36 32.24
N LEU A 353 11.59 -4.34 31.79
CA LEU A 353 11.84 -2.94 32.18
C LEU A 353 11.87 -2.74 33.71
N ASN A 354 12.61 -1.74 34.18
CA ASN A 354 12.69 -1.37 35.60
C ASN A 354 11.29 -1.17 36.21
N TYR A 355 11.05 -1.79 37.37
CA TYR A 355 9.74 -1.80 38.03
C TYR A 355 9.23 -0.39 38.40
N ASN A 356 10.09 0.47 38.94
CA ASN A 356 9.72 1.85 39.29
C ASN A 356 9.26 2.62 38.05
N LYS A 357 9.96 2.44 36.92
CA LYS A 357 9.55 3.06 35.64
C LYS A 357 8.19 2.57 35.16
N MET A 358 7.82 1.30 35.41
CA MET A 358 6.49 0.79 35.08
C MET A 358 5.41 1.31 36.02
N ARG A 359 5.73 1.51 37.29
CA ARG A 359 4.83 2.17 38.26
C ARG A 359 4.59 3.64 37.91
N ASP A 360 5.64 4.37 37.51
CA ASP A 360 5.50 5.75 37.01
C ASP A 360 4.61 5.78 35.77
N PHE A 361 4.82 4.84 34.85
CA PHE A 361 4.02 4.73 33.64
C PHE A 361 2.55 4.39 33.93
N GLU A 362 2.28 3.48 34.87
CA GLU A 362 0.93 3.16 35.36
C GLU A 362 0.22 4.39 35.92
N GLN A 363 0.87 5.13 36.83
CA GLN A 363 0.33 6.37 37.40
C GLN A 363 0.09 7.43 36.33
N PHE A 364 0.98 7.51 35.34
CA PHE A 364 0.84 8.44 34.23
C PHE A 364 -0.38 8.10 33.34
N VAL A 365 -0.63 6.81 33.10
CA VAL A 365 -1.84 6.35 32.39
C VAL A 365 -3.10 6.63 33.20
N LEU A 366 -3.11 6.31 34.51
CA LEU A 366 -4.25 6.53 35.40
C LEU A 366 -4.65 8.01 35.50
N SER A 367 -3.66 8.89 35.69
CA SER A 367 -3.90 10.33 35.77
C SER A 367 -4.52 10.89 34.48
N HIS A 368 -4.07 10.41 33.31
CA HIS A 368 -4.61 10.86 32.03
C HIS A 368 -5.97 10.21 31.72
N SER A 369 -6.17 8.95 32.11
CA SER A 369 -7.45 8.26 31.91
C SER A 369 -8.58 8.94 32.68
N GLY A 370 -8.32 9.36 33.93
CA GLY A 370 -9.27 10.14 34.73
C GLY A 370 -9.66 11.47 34.07
N ARG A 371 -8.71 12.19 33.47
CA ARG A 371 -8.97 13.47 32.77
C ARG A 371 -9.91 13.32 31.58
N VAL A 372 -9.85 12.19 30.88
CA VAL A 372 -10.70 11.91 29.70
C VAL A 372 -11.93 11.06 30.05
N ASN A 373 -12.23 10.88 31.34
CA ASN A 373 -13.35 10.09 31.84
C ASN A 373 -13.28 8.60 31.47
N MET A 374 -12.08 8.04 31.28
CA MET A 374 -11.90 6.59 31.10
C MET A 374 -11.58 5.96 32.47
N SER A 375 -12.55 5.24 33.03
CA SER A 375 -12.43 4.65 34.38
C SER A 375 -11.61 3.36 34.32
N LEU A 376 -10.35 3.44 34.74
CA LEU A 376 -9.48 2.27 34.95
C LEU A 376 -9.47 1.92 36.44
N ALA A 377 -9.36 0.62 36.76
CA ALA A 377 -9.15 0.20 38.14
C ALA A 377 -7.89 0.89 38.72
N PRO A 378 -7.88 1.34 39.99
CA PRO A 378 -6.81 2.18 40.56
C PRO A 378 -5.41 1.55 40.56
N LYS A 379 -5.32 0.23 40.41
CA LYS A 379 -4.07 -0.52 40.35
C LYS A 379 -4.12 -1.49 39.17
N ALA A 380 -3.10 -1.46 38.33
CA ALA A 380 -2.83 -2.47 37.32
C ALA A 380 -2.02 -3.62 37.91
N GLU A 381 -2.27 -4.84 37.41
CA GLU A 381 -1.37 -5.96 37.61
C GLU A 381 -0.16 -5.83 36.66
N ILE A 382 1.06 -5.73 37.19
CA ILE A 382 2.28 -5.55 36.39
C ILE A 382 3.07 -6.86 36.37
N ARG A 383 3.35 -7.39 35.17
CA ARG A 383 4.15 -8.62 35.00
C ARG A 383 5.18 -8.54 33.90
N THR A 384 6.22 -9.33 34.09
CA THR A 384 7.29 -9.50 33.11
C THR A 384 6.98 -10.64 32.14
N TYR A 385 7.55 -10.56 30.94
CA TYR A 385 7.65 -11.68 30.01
C TYR A 385 9.05 -11.65 29.36
N THR A 386 9.51 -12.78 28.86
CA THR A 386 10.80 -12.90 28.16
C THR A 386 10.62 -13.18 26.67
N ASP A 387 9.57 -13.90 26.32
CA ASP A 387 9.25 -14.31 24.95
C ASP A 387 7.74 -14.47 24.76
N ALA A 388 7.31 -14.96 23.60
CA ALA A 388 5.88 -15.16 23.33
C ALA A 388 5.26 -16.35 24.09
N LYS A 389 6.06 -17.32 24.56
CA LYS A 389 5.56 -18.51 25.28
C LYS A 389 5.28 -18.17 26.75
N SER A 390 6.12 -17.35 27.36
CA SER A 390 5.97 -16.85 28.72
C SER A 390 4.73 -15.97 28.94
N LEU A 391 4.01 -15.60 27.88
CA LEU A 391 2.71 -14.92 27.97
C LEU A 391 1.58 -15.84 28.46
N ASP A 392 1.68 -17.14 28.21
CA ASP A 392 0.57 -18.10 28.41
C ASP A 392 0.08 -18.18 29.87
N PRO A 393 0.95 -18.27 30.90
CA PRO A 393 0.49 -18.27 32.28
C PRO A 393 -0.25 -16.98 32.65
N SER A 394 0.29 -15.82 32.23
CA SER A 394 -0.34 -14.52 32.49
C SER A 394 -1.69 -14.40 31.79
N PHE A 395 -1.80 -14.85 30.54
CA PHE A 395 -3.07 -14.83 29.80
C PHE A 395 -4.12 -15.78 30.37
N LYS A 396 -3.73 -16.99 30.82
CA LYS A 396 -4.66 -17.88 31.54
C LYS A 396 -5.24 -17.19 32.78
N GLU A 397 -4.39 -16.56 33.58
CA GLU A 397 -4.82 -15.87 34.78
C GLU A 397 -5.66 -14.61 34.46
N PHE A 398 -5.28 -13.83 33.45
CA PHE A 398 -6.05 -12.65 33.06
C PHE A 398 -7.43 -13.03 32.50
N LYS A 399 -7.55 -14.15 31.78
CA LYS A 399 -8.83 -14.70 31.34
C LYS A 399 -9.68 -15.13 32.55
N ALA A 400 -9.11 -15.92 33.46
CA ALA A 400 -9.80 -16.39 34.67
C ALA A 400 -10.24 -15.23 35.58
N GLY A 401 -9.37 -14.24 35.74
CA GLY A 401 -9.62 -13.03 36.52
C GLY A 401 -10.46 -11.97 35.80
N GLN A 402 -10.97 -12.27 34.60
CA GLN A 402 -11.84 -11.41 33.77
C GLN A 402 -11.30 -9.98 33.57
N TYR A 403 -10.01 -9.87 33.21
CA TYR A 403 -9.43 -8.58 32.86
C TYR A 403 -10.08 -8.00 31.60
N ASP A 404 -10.43 -6.71 31.65
CA ASP A 404 -11.08 -6.01 30.54
C ASP A 404 -10.05 -5.59 29.47
N LEU A 405 -8.79 -5.31 29.87
CA LEU A 405 -7.74 -4.84 28.97
C LEU A 405 -6.32 -5.16 29.48
N VAL A 406 -5.42 -5.53 28.57
CA VAL A 406 -3.99 -5.71 28.88
C VAL A 406 -3.13 -4.78 28.02
N LEU A 407 -2.39 -3.88 28.66
CA LEU A 407 -1.40 -3.03 28.01
C LEU A 407 -0.09 -3.82 27.89
N VAL A 408 0.45 -3.93 26.67
CA VAL A 408 1.67 -4.73 26.42
C VAL A 408 2.77 -3.83 25.87
N VAL A 409 3.85 -3.68 26.61
CA VAL A 409 5.08 -3.06 26.12
C VAL A 409 5.79 -4.08 25.25
N ILE A 410 5.96 -3.81 23.95
CA ILE A 410 6.54 -4.73 22.97
C ILE A 410 7.93 -4.31 22.52
N PRO A 411 8.80 -5.25 22.06
CA PRO A 411 10.08 -4.92 21.45
C PRO A 411 9.93 -4.00 20.23
N ASN A 412 11.00 -3.28 19.88
CA ASN A 412 10.95 -2.30 18.80
C ASN A 412 10.95 -2.93 17.38
N SER A 413 11.41 -4.18 17.28
CA SER A 413 11.60 -4.94 16.04
C SER A 413 11.20 -6.41 16.25
N GLY A 414 11.17 -7.17 15.14
CA GLY A 414 10.79 -8.59 15.14
C GLY A 414 9.29 -8.84 14.99
N ASN A 415 8.91 -10.12 15.09
CA ASN A 415 7.55 -10.62 14.90
C ASN A 415 6.79 -10.87 16.23
N PHE A 416 7.28 -10.31 17.34
CA PHE A 416 6.66 -10.50 18.66
C PHE A 416 5.21 -10.02 18.69
N TYR A 417 4.92 -8.87 18.07
CA TYR A 417 3.57 -8.32 17.98
C TYR A 417 2.60 -9.33 17.36
N ASP A 418 3.00 -10.00 16.28
CA ASP A 418 2.12 -10.92 15.56
C ASP A 418 1.75 -12.13 16.42
N LYS A 419 2.76 -12.75 17.05
CA LYS A 419 2.58 -13.87 17.98
C LYS A 419 1.72 -13.50 19.19
N LEU A 420 1.98 -12.33 19.78
CA LEU A 420 1.20 -11.78 20.89
C LEU A 420 -0.29 -11.67 20.52
N LYS A 421 -0.58 -11.16 19.31
CA LYS A 421 -1.94 -10.95 18.85
C LYS A 421 -2.67 -12.25 18.52
N GLN A 422 -1.98 -13.21 17.90
CA GLN A 422 -2.52 -14.56 17.68
C GLN A 422 -2.92 -15.20 19.01
N LYS A 423 -2.03 -15.23 20.00
CA LYS A 423 -2.33 -15.79 21.33
C LYS A 423 -3.48 -15.06 22.00
N ALA A 424 -3.39 -13.74 22.12
CA ALA A 424 -4.38 -12.95 22.85
C ALA A 424 -5.78 -13.06 22.22
N GLU A 425 -5.90 -12.99 20.89
CA GLU A 425 -7.20 -12.84 20.22
C GLU A 425 -7.79 -14.18 19.72
N LEU A 426 -6.96 -15.18 19.41
CA LEU A 426 -7.42 -16.49 18.91
C LEU A 426 -7.51 -17.56 20.02
N GLU A 427 -6.56 -17.57 20.97
CA GLU A 427 -6.48 -18.62 22.01
C GLU A 427 -7.15 -18.21 23.32
N TYR A 428 -6.93 -16.97 23.77
CA TYR A 428 -7.33 -16.52 25.11
C TYR A 428 -8.52 -15.58 25.16
N GLY A 429 -8.82 -14.84 24.08
CA GLY A 429 -9.90 -13.85 24.05
C GLY A 429 -9.64 -12.60 24.90
N ILE A 430 -8.38 -12.15 24.93
CA ILE A 430 -7.93 -11.00 25.73
C ILE A 430 -7.74 -9.78 24.84
N LEU A 431 -8.38 -8.68 25.25
CA LEU A 431 -8.21 -7.40 24.60
C LEU A 431 -6.86 -6.79 24.98
N THR A 432 -6.02 -6.52 23.97
CA THR A 432 -4.66 -6.01 24.18
C THR A 432 -4.39 -4.67 23.49
N GLN A 433 -3.69 -3.77 24.18
CA GLN A 433 -3.17 -2.51 23.63
C GLN A 433 -1.64 -2.46 23.73
N CYS A 434 -0.95 -2.42 22.59
CA CYS A 434 0.50 -2.47 22.56
C CYS A 434 1.14 -1.06 22.50
N ILE A 435 2.30 -0.90 23.11
CA ILE A 435 3.17 0.28 23.01
C ILE A 435 4.63 -0.18 22.84
N LYS A 436 5.42 0.49 22.00
CA LYS A 436 6.82 0.10 21.80
C LYS A 436 7.67 0.44 23.02
N GLN A 437 8.61 -0.44 23.37
CA GLN A 437 9.56 -0.25 24.46
C GLN A 437 10.29 1.09 24.37
N ALA A 438 10.86 1.46 23.21
CA ALA A 438 11.56 2.73 23.07
C ALA A 438 10.63 3.96 23.26
N THR A 439 9.32 3.81 23.01
CA THR A 439 8.35 4.89 23.25
C THR A 439 8.15 5.09 24.75
N VAL A 440 7.95 4.01 25.51
CA VAL A 440 7.85 4.07 26.98
C VAL A 440 9.16 4.60 27.58
N GLU A 441 10.30 4.17 27.03
CA GLU A 441 11.60 4.51 27.61
C GLU A 441 12.06 5.94 27.33
N ARG A 442 11.83 6.46 26.12
CA ARG A 442 12.48 7.68 25.61
C ARG A 442 11.51 8.79 25.19
N ARG A 443 10.23 8.49 24.99
CA ARG A 443 9.27 9.42 24.36
C ARG A 443 7.91 9.44 25.06
N CYS A 444 7.81 8.91 26.28
CA CYS A 444 6.53 8.84 26.99
C CYS A 444 6.15 10.24 27.46
N ASN A 445 5.11 10.82 26.85
CA ASN A 445 4.59 12.14 27.19
C ASN A 445 3.05 12.14 27.12
N GLY A 446 2.43 13.24 27.56
CA GLY A 446 0.97 13.34 27.65
C GLY A 446 0.26 13.14 26.31
N GLN A 447 0.87 13.55 25.19
CA GLN A 447 0.31 13.34 23.86
C GLN A 447 0.34 11.85 23.45
N VAL A 448 1.43 11.14 23.77
CA VAL A 448 1.53 9.69 23.52
C VAL A 448 0.48 8.94 24.31
N VAL A 449 0.32 9.26 25.61
CA VAL A 449 -0.68 8.62 26.47
C VAL A 449 -2.10 9.01 26.05
N GLY A 450 -2.37 10.26 25.68
CA GLY A 450 -3.67 10.67 25.14
C GLY A 450 -4.07 9.85 23.89
N ASN A 451 -3.14 9.69 22.93
CA ASN A 451 -3.36 8.85 21.75
C ASN A 451 -3.47 7.34 22.08
N LEU A 452 -2.88 6.89 23.19
CA LEU A 452 -3.05 5.53 23.69
C LEU A 452 -4.47 5.35 24.25
N LEU A 453 -4.94 6.29 25.05
CA LEU A 453 -6.27 6.29 25.66
C LEU A 453 -7.39 6.37 24.63
N LEU A 454 -7.22 7.15 23.55
CA LEU A 454 -8.14 7.13 22.41
C LEU A 454 -8.35 5.70 21.88
N LYS A 455 -7.27 4.94 21.72
CA LYS A 455 -7.34 3.54 21.24
C LYS A 455 -7.92 2.60 22.28
N MET A 456 -7.61 2.81 23.56
CA MET A 456 -8.12 1.98 24.67
C MET A 456 -9.63 2.14 24.83
N ASN A 457 -10.13 3.37 24.88
CA ASN A 457 -11.56 3.63 25.03
C ASN A 457 -12.37 3.04 23.88
N SER A 458 -11.89 3.23 22.65
CA SER A 458 -12.52 2.66 21.45
C SER A 458 -12.59 1.12 21.53
N LYS A 459 -11.49 0.46 21.90
CA LYS A 459 -11.44 -1.00 22.07
C LYS A 459 -12.35 -1.51 23.18
N LEU A 460 -12.57 -0.72 24.21
CA LEU A 460 -13.51 -0.99 25.31
C LEU A 460 -14.95 -0.59 24.92
N ASN A 461 -15.20 -0.39 23.63
CA ASN A 461 -16.49 -0.06 23.04
C ASN A 461 -17.09 1.26 23.60
N GLY A 462 -16.22 2.21 23.89
CA GLY A 462 -16.54 3.62 24.16
C GLY A 462 -16.46 4.48 22.90
N ILE A 463 -16.98 5.71 23.00
CA ILE A 463 -17.00 6.74 21.96
C ILE A 463 -16.12 7.90 22.42
N ASN A 464 -15.04 8.18 21.67
CA ASN A 464 -14.16 9.31 21.98
C ASN A 464 -14.85 10.65 21.70
N HIS A 465 -15.43 10.78 20.51
CA HIS A 465 -16.10 11.99 20.03
C HIS A 465 -17.12 11.64 18.95
N THR A 466 -18.08 12.55 18.76
CA THR A 466 -19.09 12.49 17.70
C THR A 466 -19.08 13.80 16.90
N LEU A 467 -19.97 13.92 15.92
CA LEU A 467 -20.23 15.19 15.24
C LEU A 467 -21.44 15.87 15.89
N LYS A 468 -21.40 17.19 16.04
CA LYS A 468 -22.57 17.95 16.49
C LYS A 468 -23.71 17.79 15.47
N ALA A 469 -24.91 17.47 15.95
CA ALA A 469 -26.07 17.07 15.12
C ALA A 469 -26.34 18.02 13.94
N ASP A 470 -26.33 19.33 14.16
CA ASP A 470 -26.62 20.35 13.13
C ASP A 470 -25.61 20.34 11.97
N THR A 471 -24.40 19.82 12.21
CA THR A 471 -23.30 19.76 11.22
C THR A 471 -23.10 18.37 10.64
N ALA A 472 -23.84 17.36 11.12
CA ALA A 472 -23.58 15.96 10.81
C ALA A 472 -24.05 15.57 9.41
N ALA A 473 -25.10 16.21 8.89
CA ALA A 473 -25.69 15.95 7.57
C ALA A 473 -25.93 14.44 7.31
N LEU A 474 -26.50 13.72 8.29
CA LEU A 474 -26.68 12.27 8.24
C LEU A 474 -28.12 11.87 7.89
N PRO A 475 -28.33 10.89 7.00
CA PRO A 475 -29.63 10.25 6.85
C PRO A 475 -30.11 9.62 8.18
N LYS A 476 -31.42 9.55 8.35
CA LYS A 476 -32.02 8.87 9.50
C LYS A 476 -31.61 7.39 9.52
N ASN A 477 -31.19 6.93 10.70
CA ASN A 477 -30.93 5.52 10.99
C ASN A 477 -29.99 4.84 9.97
N VAL A 478 -28.82 5.43 9.77
CA VAL A 478 -27.80 4.99 8.82
C VAL A 478 -26.79 4.03 9.47
N MET A 479 -26.40 2.99 8.73
CA MET A 479 -25.24 2.15 9.01
C MET A 479 -24.14 2.48 8.00
N PHE A 480 -22.94 2.83 8.49
CA PHE A 480 -21.74 3.00 7.66
C PHE A 480 -20.96 1.71 7.62
N VAL A 481 -20.71 1.19 6.43
CA VAL A 481 -19.95 -0.03 6.19
C VAL A 481 -18.71 0.33 5.38
N GLY A 482 -17.53 -0.11 5.81
CA GLY A 482 -16.30 -0.02 5.05
C GLY A 482 -15.76 -1.40 4.73
N ALA A 483 -15.15 -1.57 3.56
CA ALA A 483 -14.50 -2.83 3.19
C ALA A 483 -13.19 -2.63 2.43
N ASP A 484 -12.21 -3.47 2.74
CA ASP A 484 -10.88 -3.50 2.13
C ASP A 484 -10.42 -4.96 1.93
N VAL A 485 -9.71 -5.22 0.84
CA VAL A 485 -9.08 -6.52 0.57
C VAL A 485 -7.58 -6.33 0.47
N THR A 486 -6.83 -7.06 1.28
CA THR A 486 -5.37 -7.03 1.29
C THR A 486 -4.83 -8.29 0.64
N HIS A 487 -4.09 -8.14 -0.45
CA HIS A 487 -3.37 -9.24 -1.13
C HIS A 487 -1.97 -9.46 -0.58
N PRO A 488 -1.44 -10.69 -0.67
CA PRO A 488 -0.01 -10.93 -0.45
C PRO A 488 0.82 -10.33 -1.60
N SER A 489 2.15 -10.36 -1.46
CA SER A 489 3.05 -9.97 -2.56
C SER A 489 2.78 -10.84 -3.81
N PRO A 490 2.99 -10.33 -5.04
CA PRO A 490 2.73 -11.07 -6.28
C PRO A 490 3.46 -12.42 -6.40
N GLU A 491 4.59 -12.56 -5.71
CA GLU A 491 5.42 -13.77 -5.63
C GLU A 491 4.83 -14.83 -4.68
N GLN A 492 3.95 -14.43 -3.76
CA GLN A 492 3.38 -15.26 -2.70
C GLN A 492 1.94 -15.69 -3.02
N ARG A 493 1.75 -16.33 -4.18
CA ARG A 493 0.41 -16.68 -4.69
C ARG A 493 -0.34 -17.70 -3.82
N GLU A 494 0.38 -18.49 -3.02
CA GLU A 494 -0.18 -19.50 -2.12
C GLU A 494 -0.84 -18.90 -0.87
N ILE A 495 -0.54 -17.64 -0.55
CA ILE A 495 -1.12 -16.96 0.61
C ILE A 495 -2.53 -16.47 0.24
N PRO A 496 -3.58 -16.82 1.01
CA PRO A 496 -4.95 -16.39 0.72
C PRO A 496 -5.09 -14.86 0.79
N SER A 497 -6.04 -14.23 0.10
CA SER A 497 -6.37 -12.80 0.33
C SER A 497 -7.08 -12.64 1.68
N VAL A 498 -6.93 -11.48 2.33
CA VAL A 498 -7.63 -11.18 3.58
C VAL A 498 -8.62 -10.04 3.35
N VAL A 499 -9.88 -10.29 3.67
CA VAL A 499 -10.94 -9.30 3.66
C VAL A 499 -11.08 -8.72 5.06
N GLY A 500 -11.24 -7.40 5.15
CA GLY A 500 -11.68 -6.70 6.35
C GLY A 500 -12.93 -5.88 6.06
N VAL A 501 -13.95 -6.00 6.91
CA VAL A 501 -15.19 -5.22 6.81
C VAL A 501 -15.53 -4.64 8.19
N ALA A 502 -15.68 -3.32 8.25
CA ALA A 502 -16.08 -2.61 9.47
C ALA A 502 -17.47 -2.02 9.28
N ALA A 503 -18.39 -2.18 10.25
CA ALA A 503 -19.71 -1.58 10.19
C ALA A 503 -20.04 -0.84 11.49
N SER A 504 -20.57 0.39 11.36
CA SER A 504 -20.98 1.17 12.53
C SER A 504 -22.20 0.53 13.20
N HIS A 505 -22.25 0.54 14.53
CA HIS A 505 -23.38 0.00 15.29
C HIS A 505 -24.03 1.01 16.24
N ASP A 506 -23.54 2.24 16.28
CA ASP A 506 -24.12 3.35 17.04
C ASP A 506 -24.94 4.29 16.12
N ALA A 507 -25.47 5.39 16.68
CA ALA A 507 -26.27 6.37 15.94
C ALA A 507 -25.46 7.46 15.24
N PHE A 508 -24.19 7.63 15.61
CA PHE A 508 -23.31 8.70 15.18
C PHE A 508 -22.31 8.25 14.12
N GLY A 509 -22.10 6.94 13.98
CA GLY A 509 -21.06 6.38 13.11
C GLY A 509 -19.66 6.44 13.75
N ALA A 510 -19.58 6.35 15.08
CA ALA A 510 -18.35 6.50 15.86
C ALA A 510 -17.81 5.18 16.45
N SER A 511 -18.64 4.13 16.54
CA SER A 511 -18.29 2.80 17.05
C SER A 511 -18.57 1.74 16.00
N TYR A 512 -17.61 0.85 15.78
CA TYR A 512 -17.62 -0.11 14.68
C TYR A 512 -17.38 -1.54 15.18
N ASN A 513 -18.13 -2.46 14.58
CA ASN A 513 -17.85 -3.88 14.62
C ASN A 513 -16.93 -4.24 13.46
N MET A 514 -15.94 -5.10 13.69
CA MET A 514 -15.02 -5.55 12.64
C MET A 514 -15.22 -7.04 12.36
N GLN A 515 -15.17 -7.39 11.08
CA GLN A 515 -15.19 -8.77 10.58
C GLN A 515 -14.03 -8.96 9.63
N TYR A 516 -13.43 -10.14 9.65
CA TYR A 516 -12.42 -10.53 8.67
C TYR A 516 -12.77 -11.88 8.06
N ARG A 517 -12.31 -12.12 6.83
CA ARG A 517 -12.41 -13.42 6.14
C ARG A 517 -11.12 -13.71 5.37
N LEU A 518 -10.88 -15.00 5.11
CA LEU A 518 -9.88 -15.44 4.15
C LEU A 518 -10.59 -15.85 2.86
N GLN A 519 -10.04 -15.43 1.73
CA GLN A 519 -10.54 -15.81 0.41
C GLN A 519 -9.38 -16.15 -0.53
N ARG A 520 -9.71 -16.54 -1.76
CA ARG A 520 -8.72 -16.91 -2.77
C ARG A 520 -7.72 -15.77 -3.03
N GLY A 521 -6.46 -16.12 -3.31
CA GLY A 521 -5.40 -15.17 -3.62
C GLY A 521 -5.75 -14.31 -4.83
N ALA A 522 -5.36 -13.03 -4.81
CA ALA A 522 -5.54 -12.06 -5.91
C ALA A 522 -6.99 -11.79 -6.36
N LEU A 523 -7.99 -12.20 -5.59
CA LEU A 523 -9.40 -11.92 -5.83
C LEU A 523 -9.81 -10.63 -5.10
N GLU A 524 -10.26 -9.61 -5.82
CA GLU A 524 -10.60 -8.29 -5.26
C GLU A 524 -12.03 -8.23 -4.74
N GLU A 525 -12.96 -8.90 -5.40
CA GLU A 525 -14.36 -9.04 -4.99
C GLU A 525 -14.49 -9.85 -3.68
N ILE A 526 -15.38 -9.43 -2.79
CA ILE A 526 -15.62 -10.11 -1.50
C ILE A 526 -16.64 -11.24 -1.68
N GLU A 527 -16.15 -12.49 -1.59
CA GLU A 527 -16.99 -13.69 -1.81
C GLU A 527 -18.07 -13.87 -0.72
N ASP A 528 -17.73 -13.59 0.55
CA ASP A 528 -18.57 -13.91 1.73
C ASP A 528 -19.34 -12.68 2.27
N MET A 529 -19.69 -11.72 1.40
CA MET A 529 -20.31 -10.45 1.83
C MET A 529 -21.66 -10.64 2.52
N GLU A 530 -22.43 -11.66 2.11
CA GLU A 530 -23.73 -11.98 2.72
C GLU A 530 -23.60 -12.38 4.20
N SER A 531 -22.69 -13.30 4.52
CA SER A 531 -22.46 -13.76 5.90
C SER A 531 -21.92 -12.62 6.77
N ILE A 532 -20.96 -11.86 6.22
CA ILE A 532 -20.37 -10.71 6.91
C ILE A 532 -21.44 -9.67 7.26
N LEU A 533 -22.29 -9.27 6.30
CA LEU A 533 -23.32 -8.27 6.56
C LEU A 533 -24.40 -8.80 7.52
N THR A 534 -24.73 -10.09 7.46
CA THR A 534 -25.68 -10.72 8.40
C THR A 534 -25.21 -10.54 9.84
N GLU A 535 -23.91 -10.75 10.12
CA GLU A 535 -23.36 -10.52 11.46
C GLU A 535 -23.38 -9.04 11.85
N HIS A 536 -23.03 -8.13 10.93
CA HIS A 536 -23.11 -6.69 11.20
C HIS A 536 -24.54 -6.22 11.49
N LEU A 537 -25.55 -6.74 10.79
CA LEU A 537 -26.96 -6.46 11.05
C LEU A 537 -27.40 -6.99 12.42
N ARG A 538 -26.93 -8.18 12.82
CA ARG A 538 -27.16 -8.73 14.16
C ARG A 538 -26.59 -7.80 15.24
N VAL A 539 -25.34 -7.36 15.10
CA VAL A 539 -24.70 -6.44 16.05
C VAL A 539 -25.42 -5.09 16.07
N TYR A 540 -25.79 -4.54 14.92
CA TYR A 540 -26.54 -3.29 14.84
C TYR A 540 -27.88 -3.39 15.56
N ARG A 541 -28.67 -4.45 15.34
CA ARG A 541 -29.93 -4.66 16.03
C ARG A 541 -29.76 -4.76 17.54
N ARG A 542 -28.69 -5.42 18.00
CA ARG A 542 -28.35 -5.53 19.42
C ARG A 542 -28.12 -4.17 20.07
N TYR A 543 -27.47 -3.23 19.39
CA TYR A 543 -27.17 -1.90 19.95
C TYR A 543 -28.26 -0.86 19.69
N ARG A 544 -28.93 -0.90 18.54
CA ARG A 544 -29.91 0.11 18.11
C ARG A 544 -31.35 -0.29 18.34
N GLN A 545 -31.63 -1.55 18.68
CA GLN A 545 -32.97 -2.11 18.83
C GLN A 545 -33.86 -1.95 17.58
N CYS A 546 -33.26 -1.59 16.43
CA CYS A 546 -33.85 -1.46 15.11
C CYS A 546 -32.83 -1.88 14.05
N TYR A 547 -33.28 -2.09 12.82
CA TYR A 547 -32.40 -2.30 11.66
C TYR A 547 -32.19 -0.99 10.91
N PRO A 548 -31.09 -0.82 10.14
CA PRO A 548 -30.83 0.43 9.44
C PRO A 548 -31.84 0.70 8.32
N GLU A 549 -32.18 1.96 8.09
CA GLU A 549 -32.95 2.42 6.92
C GLU A 549 -32.05 2.69 5.72
N HIS A 550 -30.80 3.08 5.98
CA HIS A 550 -29.78 3.38 4.98
C HIS A 550 -28.50 2.58 5.28
N ILE A 551 -27.87 2.04 4.23
CA ILE A 551 -26.53 1.45 4.32
C ILE A 551 -25.61 2.21 3.38
N MET A 552 -24.62 2.90 3.95
CA MET A 552 -23.59 3.62 3.20
C MET A 552 -22.32 2.77 3.16
N TYR A 553 -22.03 2.21 1.98
CA TYR A 553 -20.96 1.25 1.77
C TYR A 553 -19.75 1.87 1.07
N TYR A 554 -18.64 2.02 1.78
CA TYR A 554 -17.36 2.51 1.29
C TYR A 554 -16.40 1.36 0.98
N ARG A 555 -16.14 1.10 -0.30
CA ARG A 555 -15.28 -0.01 -0.76
C ARG A 555 -13.93 0.52 -1.24
N ASP A 556 -12.83 0.15 -0.58
CA ASP A 556 -11.47 0.65 -0.86
C ASP A 556 -10.65 -0.29 -1.77
N GLY A 557 -9.94 0.26 -2.76
CA GLY A 557 -8.93 -0.51 -3.52
C GLY A 557 -9.40 -1.14 -4.83
N VAL A 558 -10.62 -0.85 -5.26
CA VAL A 558 -11.19 -1.43 -6.49
C VAL A 558 -10.90 -0.56 -7.72
N SER A 559 -10.53 -1.18 -8.84
CA SER A 559 -10.35 -0.52 -10.14
C SER A 559 -11.67 -0.38 -10.91
N ASP A 560 -11.73 0.58 -11.83
CA ASP A 560 -12.97 0.89 -12.58
C ASP A 560 -13.53 -0.32 -13.35
N GLY A 561 -12.66 -1.19 -13.88
CA GLY A 561 -13.07 -2.42 -14.57
C GLY A 561 -13.73 -3.48 -13.69
N GLN A 562 -13.66 -3.33 -12.36
CA GLN A 562 -14.24 -4.28 -11.41
C GLN A 562 -15.60 -3.81 -10.87
N PHE A 563 -16.05 -2.57 -11.18
CA PHE A 563 -17.34 -2.06 -10.68
C PHE A 563 -18.54 -2.98 -11.00
N PRO A 564 -18.65 -3.60 -12.19
CA PRO A 564 -19.73 -4.55 -12.46
C PRO A 564 -19.72 -5.76 -11.51
N LYS A 565 -18.54 -6.29 -11.17
CA LYS A 565 -18.42 -7.42 -10.24
C LYS A 565 -18.87 -7.05 -8.83
N ILE A 566 -18.45 -5.88 -8.33
CA ILE A 566 -18.89 -5.37 -7.02
C ILE A 566 -20.42 -5.25 -6.97
N ARG A 567 -21.04 -4.75 -8.04
CA ARG A 567 -22.51 -4.69 -8.16
C ARG A 567 -23.18 -6.06 -8.12
N ASN A 568 -22.67 -7.00 -8.91
CA ASN A 568 -23.31 -8.30 -9.13
C ASN A 568 -23.09 -9.29 -7.98
N GLU A 569 -21.99 -9.16 -7.25
CA GLU A 569 -21.59 -10.09 -6.20
C GLU A 569 -21.80 -9.47 -4.82
N GLU A 570 -21.09 -8.39 -4.48
CA GLU A 570 -21.10 -7.83 -3.14
C GLU A 570 -22.45 -7.18 -2.80
N LEU A 571 -22.96 -6.27 -3.64
CA LEU A 571 -24.25 -5.61 -3.39
C LEU A 571 -25.43 -6.59 -3.43
N ARG A 572 -25.34 -7.65 -4.24
CA ARG A 572 -26.30 -8.75 -4.25
C ARG A 572 -26.25 -9.49 -2.91
N GLY A 573 -25.07 -9.87 -2.42
CA GLY A 573 -24.91 -10.50 -1.10
C GLY A 573 -25.44 -9.63 0.04
N MET A 574 -25.21 -8.32 -0.01
CA MET A 574 -25.78 -7.37 0.96
C MET A 574 -27.32 -7.37 0.92
N SER A 575 -27.90 -7.37 -0.27
CA SER A 575 -29.36 -7.38 -0.47
C SER A 575 -29.98 -8.67 0.05
N VAL A 576 -29.33 -9.82 -0.17
CA VAL A 576 -29.77 -11.12 0.36
C VAL A 576 -29.72 -11.14 1.89
N ALA A 577 -28.63 -10.65 2.50
CA ALA A 577 -28.52 -10.56 3.96
C ALA A 577 -29.62 -9.67 4.58
N CYS A 578 -29.94 -8.55 3.93
CA CYS A 578 -31.05 -7.68 4.33
C CYS A 578 -32.42 -8.38 4.21
N ALA A 579 -32.66 -9.08 3.09
CA ALA A 579 -33.90 -9.81 2.87
C ALA A 579 -34.12 -10.92 3.92
N LYS A 580 -33.05 -11.63 4.33
CA LYS A 580 -33.11 -12.67 5.37
C LYS A 580 -33.61 -12.17 6.73
N VAL A 581 -33.39 -10.90 7.06
CA VAL A 581 -33.89 -10.29 8.30
C VAL A 581 -35.14 -9.43 8.06
N GLY A 582 -35.75 -9.53 6.88
CA GLY A 582 -37.03 -8.89 6.55
C GLY A 582 -36.93 -7.37 6.28
N ILE A 583 -35.77 -6.86 5.87
CA ILE A 583 -35.58 -5.42 5.61
C ILE A 583 -35.16 -5.13 4.16
N LYS A 584 -35.47 -3.93 3.69
CA LYS A 584 -35.05 -3.42 2.37
C LYS A 584 -34.48 -2.00 2.48
N PRO A 585 -33.28 -1.83 3.08
CA PRO A 585 -32.68 -0.52 3.26
C PRO A 585 -32.25 0.10 1.93
N LYS A 586 -32.17 1.43 1.91
CA LYS A 586 -31.55 2.18 0.81
C LYS A 586 -30.03 2.02 0.89
N ILE A 587 -29.45 1.32 -0.07
CA ILE A 587 -28.00 1.10 -0.20
C ILE A 587 -27.39 2.17 -1.12
N CYS A 588 -26.32 2.81 -0.66
CA CYS A 588 -25.42 3.63 -1.46
C CYS A 588 -24.01 3.05 -1.40
N CYS A 589 -23.41 2.75 -2.55
CA CYS A 589 -22.07 2.19 -2.65
C CYS A 589 -21.12 3.21 -3.30
N ILE A 590 -20.06 3.54 -2.58
CA ILE A 590 -19.06 4.53 -2.93
C ILE A 590 -17.69 3.82 -2.96
N ILE A 591 -17.09 3.72 -4.13
CA ILE A 591 -15.73 3.22 -4.28
C ILE A 591 -14.75 4.32 -3.85
N VAL A 592 -13.82 3.96 -2.98
CA VAL A 592 -12.77 4.83 -2.43
C VAL A 592 -11.45 4.46 -3.09
N VAL A 593 -10.87 5.36 -3.86
CA VAL A 593 -9.56 5.15 -4.50
C VAL A 593 -8.56 6.16 -3.97
N LYS A 594 -7.78 5.73 -2.97
CA LYS A 594 -6.75 6.54 -2.31
C LYS A 594 -5.37 6.49 -2.99
N ARG A 595 -5.15 5.52 -3.89
CA ARG A 595 -3.88 5.31 -4.60
C ARG A 595 -4.07 5.63 -6.08
N HIS A 596 -3.77 6.86 -6.47
CA HIS A 596 -3.75 7.31 -7.86
C HIS A 596 -2.73 8.45 -8.06
N HIS A 597 -2.62 8.94 -9.30
CA HIS A 597 -1.61 9.91 -9.71
C HIS A 597 -2.11 11.36 -9.80
N THR A 598 -3.42 11.62 -9.70
CA THR A 598 -3.95 13.00 -9.63
C THR A 598 -3.42 13.77 -8.41
N ARG A 599 -2.91 14.99 -8.62
CA ARG A 599 -2.43 15.92 -7.59
C ARG A 599 -3.00 17.31 -7.85
N PHE A 600 -3.19 18.09 -6.79
CA PHE A 600 -3.63 19.49 -6.88
C PHE A 600 -2.50 20.43 -6.49
N PHE A 601 -2.34 21.50 -7.26
CA PHE A 601 -1.27 22.49 -7.10
C PHE A 601 -1.92 23.87 -6.93
N PRO A 602 -2.08 24.38 -5.69
CA PRO A 602 -2.67 25.68 -5.48
C PRO A 602 -1.75 26.80 -5.99
N SER A 603 -2.35 27.91 -6.43
CA SER A 603 -1.61 29.08 -6.93
C SER A 603 -0.97 29.93 -5.83
N GLY A 604 -1.30 29.68 -4.55
CA GLY A 604 -0.76 30.41 -3.41
C GLY A 604 0.71 30.09 -3.11
N CYS A 605 1.25 30.80 -2.12
CA CYS A 605 2.59 30.56 -1.57
C CYS A 605 2.51 29.71 -0.29
N PRO A 606 3.57 28.95 0.04
CA PRO A 606 3.67 28.28 1.33
C PRO A 606 3.49 29.27 2.50
N SER A 607 2.85 28.82 3.57
CA SER A 607 2.68 29.57 4.82
C SER A 607 3.19 28.77 6.01
N GLU A 608 3.27 29.39 7.20
CA GLU A 608 3.68 28.66 8.43
C GLU A 608 2.77 27.46 8.74
N SER A 609 1.46 27.63 8.53
CA SER A 609 0.45 26.59 8.71
C SER A 609 0.34 25.62 7.53
N ASN A 610 0.92 25.97 6.38
CA ASN A 610 0.88 25.17 5.15
C ASN A 610 2.24 25.16 4.43
N LYS A 611 3.28 24.65 5.10
CA LYS A 611 4.67 24.66 4.62
C LYS A 611 4.88 23.97 3.28
N PHE A 612 4.04 22.99 2.93
CA PHE A 612 4.11 22.26 1.67
C PHE A 612 3.19 22.83 0.58
N ASN A 613 2.46 23.91 0.87
CA ASN A 613 1.51 24.58 -0.03
C ASN A 613 0.49 23.62 -0.64
N ASN A 614 -0.16 22.81 0.19
CA ASN A 614 -1.26 21.95 -0.24
C ASN A 614 -2.57 22.73 -0.30
N VAL A 615 -3.57 22.19 -1.01
CA VAL A 615 -4.94 22.71 -0.91
C VAL A 615 -5.51 22.50 0.50
N GLU A 616 -6.51 23.29 0.87
CA GLU A 616 -7.13 23.23 2.19
C GLU A 616 -7.88 21.89 2.41
N PRO A 617 -7.86 21.34 3.63
CA PRO A 617 -8.72 20.22 3.99
C PRO A 617 -10.19 20.57 3.73
N GLY A 618 -10.92 19.67 3.06
CA GLY A 618 -12.28 19.92 2.58
C GLY A 618 -12.34 20.31 1.09
N THR A 619 -11.19 20.53 0.42
CA THR A 619 -11.17 20.84 -1.02
C THR A 619 -11.75 19.68 -1.84
N VAL A 620 -12.78 19.97 -2.64
CA VAL A 620 -13.50 19.08 -3.55
C VAL A 620 -13.36 19.54 -5.00
N VAL A 621 -13.18 18.57 -5.90
CA VAL A 621 -13.29 18.75 -7.35
C VAL A 621 -14.19 17.65 -7.92
N ASP A 622 -15.34 18.05 -8.44
CA ASP A 622 -16.40 17.18 -8.99
C ASP A 622 -16.83 17.61 -10.40
N ARG A 623 -16.03 18.46 -11.05
CA ARG A 623 -16.21 18.91 -12.43
C ARG A 623 -14.88 18.87 -13.17
N THR A 624 -14.92 18.98 -14.49
CA THR A 624 -13.76 19.09 -15.39
C THR A 624 -12.91 17.83 -15.50
N ILE A 625 -12.35 17.32 -14.41
CA ILE A 625 -11.41 16.18 -14.40
C ILE A 625 -12.05 14.85 -13.94
N VAL A 626 -13.37 14.86 -13.77
CA VAL A 626 -14.16 13.68 -13.41
C VAL A 626 -14.99 13.22 -14.61
N HIS A 627 -15.32 11.93 -14.66
CA HIS A 627 -16.08 11.39 -15.78
C HIS A 627 -17.50 12.01 -15.80
N PRO A 628 -17.95 12.59 -16.93
CA PRO A 628 -19.14 13.43 -16.98
C PRO A 628 -20.45 12.64 -16.82
N ASN A 629 -20.44 11.34 -17.13
CA ASN A 629 -21.60 10.47 -16.95
C ASN A 629 -21.57 9.71 -15.61
N GLU A 630 -20.51 9.86 -14.79
CA GLU A 630 -20.43 9.19 -13.48
C GLU A 630 -20.61 10.21 -12.34
N VAL A 631 -21.19 9.75 -11.22
CA VAL A 631 -21.17 10.54 -9.98
C VAL A 631 -19.83 10.29 -9.30
N GLN A 632 -18.89 11.21 -9.51
CA GLN A 632 -17.51 11.11 -9.05
C GLN A 632 -16.99 12.45 -8.53
N TRP A 633 -16.14 12.40 -7.50
CA TRP A 633 -15.40 13.57 -7.05
C TRP A 633 -14.04 13.18 -6.47
N PHE A 634 -13.13 14.15 -6.45
CA PHE A 634 -11.90 14.10 -5.69
C PHE A 634 -12.04 14.97 -4.45
N MET A 635 -11.51 14.53 -3.31
CA MET A 635 -11.49 15.32 -2.08
C MET A 635 -10.17 15.19 -1.33
N VAL A 636 -9.62 16.31 -0.87
CA VAL A 636 -8.53 16.35 0.11
C VAL A 636 -9.15 16.60 1.48
N SER A 637 -9.42 15.54 2.26
CA SER A 637 -10.11 15.68 3.56
C SER A 637 -9.20 16.00 4.74
N HIS A 638 -7.88 16.01 4.56
CA HIS A 638 -6.91 16.09 5.64
C HIS A 638 -5.77 17.05 5.32
N GLN A 639 -5.12 17.56 6.34
CA GLN A 639 -3.86 18.28 6.19
C GLN A 639 -2.70 17.29 6.03
N SER A 640 -2.00 17.37 4.90
CA SER A 640 -0.79 16.58 4.68
C SER A 640 0.35 17.10 5.56
N ILE A 641 0.86 16.23 6.44
CA ILE A 641 1.95 16.56 7.38
C ILE A 641 3.30 16.68 6.64
N LYS A 642 3.51 15.88 5.59
CA LYS A 642 4.76 15.82 4.83
C LYS A 642 4.45 15.62 3.36
N GLY A 643 5.02 16.48 2.52
CA GLY A 643 4.91 16.40 1.06
C GLY A 643 3.54 16.78 0.50
N THR A 644 3.36 16.48 -0.79
CA THR A 644 2.13 16.78 -1.54
C THR A 644 0.98 15.85 -1.14
N ALA A 645 -0.17 16.45 -0.80
CA ALA A 645 -1.40 15.76 -0.47
C ALA A 645 -1.90 14.94 -1.67
N ARG A 646 -2.45 13.77 -1.37
CA ARG A 646 -3.16 12.94 -2.36
C ARG A 646 -4.64 13.14 -2.14
N PRO A 647 -5.38 13.77 -3.07
CA PRO A 647 -6.84 13.72 -3.01
C PRO A 647 -7.27 12.26 -3.09
N THR A 648 -8.34 11.90 -2.40
CA THR A 648 -9.00 10.60 -2.55
C THR A 648 -10.09 10.75 -3.59
N ARG A 649 -10.16 9.83 -4.54
CA ARG A 649 -11.23 9.78 -5.54
C ARG A 649 -12.38 8.90 -5.04
N TYR A 650 -13.60 9.39 -5.20
CA TYR A 650 -14.82 8.70 -4.82
C TYR A 650 -15.70 8.50 -6.06
N ASN A 651 -16.23 7.30 -6.22
CA ASN A 651 -17.09 6.93 -7.34
C ASN A 651 -18.36 6.25 -6.81
N VAL A 652 -19.53 6.82 -7.08
CA VAL A 652 -20.80 6.22 -6.67
C VAL A 652 -21.24 5.21 -7.71
N ILE A 653 -21.24 3.93 -7.34
CA ILE A 653 -21.66 2.83 -8.23
C ILE A 653 -23.06 2.32 -7.91
N ALA A 654 -23.65 2.68 -6.76
CA ALA A 654 -25.06 2.44 -6.48
C ALA A 654 -25.59 3.54 -5.56
N ASN A 655 -26.81 4.01 -5.80
CA ASN A 655 -27.47 5.01 -4.95
C ASN A 655 -28.99 4.81 -5.00
N THR A 656 -29.46 3.73 -4.38
CA THR A 656 -30.89 3.38 -4.37
C THR A 656 -31.74 4.39 -3.58
N GLY A 657 -31.11 5.14 -2.67
CA GLY A 657 -31.74 6.21 -1.91
C GLY A 657 -31.87 7.54 -2.63
N ARG A 658 -31.27 7.68 -3.83
CA ARG A 658 -31.20 8.94 -4.60
C ARG A 658 -30.68 10.12 -3.78
N LEU A 659 -29.66 9.86 -2.97
CA LEU A 659 -28.99 10.89 -2.17
C LEU A 659 -28.27 11.88 -3.09
N ASP A 660 -28.39 13.16 -2.77
CA ASP A 660 -27.74 14.25 -3.52
C ASP A 660 -26.21 14.22 -3.38
N ILE A 661 -25.49 14.68 -4.41
CA ILE A 661 -24.02 14.65 -4.43
C ILE A 661 -23.40 15.55 -3.34
N ASP A 662 -23.97 16.73 -3.06
CA ASP A 662 -23.42 17.63 -2.04
C ASP A 662 -23.58 17.00 -0.64
N LEU A 663 -24.70 16.32 -0.40
CA LEU A 663 -24.90 15.52 0.81
C LEU A 663 -23.87 14.39 0.91
N LEU A 664 -23.62 13.65 -0.17
CA LEU A 664 -22.63 12.56 -0.17
C LEU A 664 -21.22 13.08 0.09
N GLN A 665 -20.85 14.21 -0.51
CA GLN A 665 -19.55 14.85 -0.33
C GLN A 665 -19.36 15.33 1.12
N GLN A 666 -20.33 16.07 1.68
CA GLN A 666 -20.27 16.55 3.06
C GLN A 666 -20.23 15.39 4.06
N MET A 667 -21.10 14.38 3.88
CA MET A 667 -21.12 13.21 4.75
C MET A 667 -19.79 12.42 4.67
N THR A 668 -19.22 12.26 3.47
CA THR A 668 -17.90 11.62 3.28
C THR A 668 -16.82 12.42 4.02
N HIS A 669 -16.83 13.76 3.93
CA HIS A 669 -15.90 14.62 4.65
C HIS A 669 -16.05 14.50 6.17
N ASN A 670 -17.29 14.50 6.66
CA ASN A 670 -17.65 14.34 8.05
C ASN A 670 -17.12 13.02 8.63
N LEU A 671 -17.27 11.90 7.91
CA LEU A 671 -16.74 10.60 8.32
C LEU A 671 -15.21 10.55 8.40
N CYS A 672 -14.48 11.43 7.70
CA CYS A 672 -13.02 11.55 7.85
C CYS A 672 -12.62 12.11 9.22
N HIS A 673 -13.53 12.73 9.96
CA HIS A 673 -13.28 13.27 11.31
C HIS A 673 -13.65 12.28 12.42
N LEU A 674 -14.36 11.18 12.10
CA LEU A 674 -14.82 10.19 13.06
C LEU A 674 -13.84 9.03 13.26
N PHE A 675 -12.59 9.14 12.78
CA PHE A 675 -11.61 8.10 13.00
C PHE A 675 -11.15 8.08 14.47
N PRO A 676 -11.36 6.96 15.20
CA PRO A 676 -11.27 6.98 16.65
C PRO A 676 -9.84 7.06 17.22
N ARG A 677 -8.79 6.94 16.39
CA ARG A 677 -7.40 6.79 16.86
C ARG A 677 -6.60 8.10 16.91
N CYS A 678 -7.18 9.22 16.49
CA CYS A 678 -6.53 10.53 16.54
C CYS A 678 -7.55 11.69 16.49
N ASN A 679 -7.15 12.85 16.99
CA ASN A 679 -7.92 14.10 16.90
C ASN A 679 -7.56 14.87 15.62
N ARG A 680 -7.63 14.19 14.48
CA ARG A 680 -7.28 14.72 13.15
C ARG A 680 -8.19 14.12 12.10
N ALA A 681 -8.52 14.90 11.08
CA ALA A 681 -9.16 14.40 9.89
C ALA A 681 -8.20 13.47 9.15
N VAL A 682 -8.67 12.28 8.77
CA VAL A 682 -7.92 11.32 7.98
C VAL A 682 -8.19 11.49 6.48
N SER A 683 -7.37 10.87 5.63
CA SER A 683 -7.40 11.07 4.18
C SER A 683 -8.58 10.43 3.45
N TYR A 684 -9.34 9.58 4.12
CA TYR A 684 -10.54 8.91 3.61
C TYR A 684 -11.42 8.45 4.78
N PRO A 685 -12.72 8.14 4.58
CA PRO A 685 -13.68 7.91 5.65
C PRO A 685 -13.25 6.85 6.66
N ALA A 686 -13.54 7.11 7.94
CA ALA A 686 -13.33 6.17 9.05
C ALA A 686 -13.75 4.72 8.76
N PRO A 687 -14.94 4.41 8.19
CA PRO A 687 -15.34 3.02 7.91
C PRO A 687 -14.33 2.28 7.03
N ALA A 688 -13.92 2.87 5.90
CA ALA A 688 -12.95 2.26 4.99
C ALA A 688 -11.55 2.17 5.64
N TYR A 689 -11.17 3.15 6.46
CA TYR A 689 -9.90 3.09 7.20
C TYR A 689 -9.89 1.93 8.20
N LEU A 690 -10.97 1.77 8.97
CA LEU A 690 -11.11 0.69 9.95
C LEU A 690 -11.14 -0.68 9.27
N ALA A 691 -11.79 -0.80 8.11
CA ALA A 691 -11.76 -2.02 7.29
C ALA A 691 -10.34 -2.43 6.87
N HIS A 692 -9.52 -1.48 6.41
CA HIS A 692 -8.11 -1.73 6.12
C HIS A 692 -7.32 -2.18 7.36
N LEU A 693 -7.63 -1.65 8.55
CA LEU A 693 -7.02 -2.12 9.80
C LEU A 693 -7.47 -3.53 10.18
N ALA A 694 -8.73 -3.89 9.92
CA ALA A 694 -9.26 -5.24 10.11
C ALA A 694 -8.58 -6.24 9.15
N ALA A 695 -8.40 -5.87 7.87
CA ALA A 695 -7.69 -6.70 6.90
C ALA A 695 -6.20 -6.87 7.30
N ALA A 696 -5.54 -5.80 7.70
CA ALA A 696 -4.17 -5.84 8.21
C ALA A 696 -4.06 -6.70 9.48
N ARG A 697 -5.10 -6.72 10.32
CA ARG A 697 -5.17 -7.63 11.48
C ARG A 697 -5.33 -9.08 11.07
N GLY A 698 -6.21 -9.39 10.12
CA GLY A 698 -6.36 -10.75 9.59
C GLY A 698 -5.04 -11.29 9.00
N ARG A 699 -4.22 -10.41 8.41
CA ARG A 699 -2.85 -10.78 7.97
C ARG A 699 -1.94 -11.21 9.10
N VAL A 700 -2.00 -10.54 10.24
CA VAL A 700 -1.23 -10.91 11.42
C VAL A 700 -1.56 -12.33 11.88
N TYR A 701 -2.80 -12.79 11.73
CA TYR A 701 -3.19 -14.16 12.11
C TYR A 701 -2.58 -15.25 11.20
N LEU A 702 -2.06 -14.87 10.03
CA LEU A 702 -1.41 -15.79 9.10
C LEU A 702 0.12 -15.85 9.28
N THR A 703 0.70 -14.92 10.05
CA THR A 703 2.15 -14.88 10.28
C THR A 703 2.66 -16.20 10.86
N GLY A 704 3.75 -16.73 10.28
CA GLY A 704 4.38 -17.98 10.72
C GLY A 704 3.82 -19.25 10.06
N THR A 705 2.76 -19.13 9.25
CA THR A 705 2.25 -20.25 8.45
C THR A 705 3.03 -20.34 7.13
N THR A 706 3.58 -21.51 6.82
CA THR A 706 4.36 -21.77 5.59
C THR A 706 3.58 -22.54 4.54
N THR A 707 2.59 -23.33 4.95
CA THR A 707 1.71 -24.10 4.06
C THR A 707 0.25 -23.79 4.39
N PHE A 708 -0.56 -23.51 3.37
CA PHE A 708 -1.95 -23.12 3.53
C PHE A 708 -2.87 -24.20 2.97
N ALA A 709 -3.86 -24.64 3.76
CA ALA A 709 -5.01 -25.38 3.23
C ALA A 709 -5.98 -24.43 2.51
N SER A 710 -7.18 -24.91 2.17
CA SER A 710 -8.22 -24.05 1.59
C SER A 710 -8.50 -22.82 2.49
N PRO A 711 -8.79 -21.63 1.93
CA PRO A 711 -9.05 -20.43 2.72
C PRO A 711 -10.11 -20.62 3.82
N GLN A 712 -11.15 -21.41 3.54
CA GLN A 712 -12.22 -21.72 4.49
C GLN A 712 -11.71 -22.56 5.68
N GLN A 713 -10.86 -23.57 5.43
CA GLN A 713 -10.26 -24.37 6.50
C GLN A 713 -9.26 -23.55 7.32
N GLU A 714 -8.44 -22.73 6.66
CA GLU A 714 -7.49 -21.85 7.34
C GLU A 714 -8.18 -20.78 8.19
N TYR A 715 -9.33 -20.26 7.73
CA TYR A 715 -10.14 -19.33 8.49
C TYR A 715 -10.74 -19.98 9.74
N LYS A 716 -11.27 -21.21 9.62
CA LYS A 716 -11.82 -21.97 10.76
C LYS A 716 -10.79 -22.24 11.86
N LYS A 717 -9.51 -22.41 11.51
CA LYS A 717 -8.42 -22.58 12.49
C LYS A 717 -8.09 -21.30 13.26
N ARG A 718 -8.53 -20.13 12.79
CA ARG A 718 -8.12 -18.81 13.29
C ARG A 718 -9.32 -17.94 13.65
N LEU A 719 -10.43 -18.55 14.06
CA LEU A 719 -11.56 -17.79 14.56
C LEU A 719 -11.15 -17.00 15.80
N ILE A 720 -11.53 -15.72 15.85
CA ILE A 720 -11.34 -14.90 17.03
C ILE A 720 -12.19 -15.48 18.16
N ASP A 721 -11.64 -15.54 19.37
CA ASP A 721 -12.35 -16.07 20.53
C ASP A 721 -13.70 -15.32 20.70
N PRO A 722 -14.84 -16.04 20.77
CA PRO A 722 -16.17 -15.44 20.86
C PRO A 722 -16.35 -14.50 22.06
N ALA A 723 -15.61 -14.70 23.15
CA ALA A 723 -15.66 -13.83 24.32
C ALA A 723 -15.17 -12.41 24.01
N LEU A 724 -14.19 -12.28 23.10
CA LEU A 724 -13.70 -10.98 22.64
C LEU A 724 -14.74 -10.31 21.74
N SER A 725 -15.19 -11.01 20.70
CA SER A 725 -16.12 -10.48 19.69
C SER A 725 -17.48 -10.06 20.28
N SER A 726 -17.96 -10.77 21.31
CA SER A 726 -19.27 -10.51 21.93
C SER A 726 -19.28 -9.32 22.90
N ARG A 727 -18.13 -9.03 23.54
CA ARG A 727 -17.96 -7.95 24.53
C ARG A 727 -17.40 -6.68 23.91
N ASN A 728 -16.41 -6.82 23.04
CA ASN A 728 -15.64 -5.74 22.44
C ASN A 728 -15.56 -5.99 20.91
N PRO A 729 -16.59 -5.58 20.16
CA PRO A 729 -16.68 -5.86 18.72
C PRO A 729 -15.63 -5.12 17.85
N MET A 730 -14.78 -4.28 18.45
CA MET A 730 -13.81 -3.40 17.77
C MET A 730 -12.40 -3.99 17.63
#